data_AF-A0A0P9FTU9-F1
#
_entry.id   AF-A0A0P9FTU9-F1
#
_cell.length_a   1.000
_cell.length_b   1.000
_cell.length_c   1.000
_cell.angle_alpha   90.00
_cell.angle_beta   90.00
_cell.angle_gamma   90.00
#
_symmetry.space_group_name_H-M   'P 1'
#
loop_
_entity.id
_entity.type
_entity.pdbx_description
1 polymer ?
#
loop_
_entity_poly.entity_id
_entity_poly.type
_entity_poly.pdbx_seq_one_letter_code
_entity_poly.pdbx_strand_id
1 'polypeptide(L)'
;MAKEEPKIGVYICHCGGNISDTVDVEKVREAASKMEGVKVAKTYEYVCSDPGQEMIQEGIKEHGLNRIVVASCSPRMHLDTFRRTLESAGLNPYFLEMANVREQCSWVHDDIEAATSKAIDLIRGAVERTRYLEPLEVKTTPVNQDVLVIGGGIAGIITSLELADKGYQVYLVERSPSIGGHMAQLSKTFPTLDCSQCILTPKMVSTSQHPHIKIISMAEPEAAEGSPGNYRVLIKKRPRFVDAAKCTACGECEKVCPVKVPSEFEAATLPRKAIYTPFKQAVPKTYVIDKDHCLFFNKGVCRLCEKICKGKAVDFEQKEETIELDVGVIVACTGFQQLDPKIPEEYAFGLHPDIVTNLQFERLIGQGLRRPSNGKVAKKVAFILCVGSRTMNKEEGVEHCCKIGCMASIKQAMLLQKVVPDAEPWIFYTDIRADGKGYEEFYATAQDHKVRFVRGRVAEIVPSNNDGILVKAEDTLIGAQVEGKFDLVVLALGIVPNFGTEELAKKLGIQVGSDGFLLERHYKLRPVDSQREGLFVAGCALSPKDVRETTLEAMATASRVATFVGKGEISVSPEVVYIIQEKCDMCEICIKVCPVAAVEKSPEAITINPISCVGCGICVPRCPREAIDLKNSTEAQLMAQIRGVSEGGKPPKIIAFLEKEIAYGSADLAGQSRVSFPPNVRIIGVPSTGRVGLKHVLQAFASGADGVILLEDHGGVFTEEALREHVIQMKKELRAYGIEPLRLMSFSTTLPEYGKVTETFETFNSRISKMGPLPGKTREDVKEKLARS
;
A
#
# COMPACT_ATOMS: atom_id res chain seq x y z
N MET A 1 -15.11 17.50 36.73
CA MET A 1 -14.37 18.78 36.67
C MET A 1 -15.28 19.80 36.00
N ALA A 2 -15.41 21.01 36.55
CA ALA A 2 -16.12 22.08 35.84
C ALA A 2 -15.40 22.32 34.50
N LYS A 3 -16.13 22.35 33.38
CA LYS A 3 -15.53 22.65 32.06
C LYS A 3 -14.95 24.06 32.12
N GLU A 4 -13.63 24.18 32.05
CA GLU A 4 -12.98 25.49 31.90
C GLU A 4 -13.49 26.18 30.65
N GLU A 5 -13.69 27.50 30.74
CA GLU A 5 -14.11 28.32 29.60
C GLU A 5 -13.04 28.25 28.48
N PRO A 6 -13.42 27.96 27.22
CA PRO A 6 -12.49 27.94 26.11
C PRO A 6 -11.88 29.33 25.83
N LYS A 7 -10.55 29.40 25.84
CA LYS A 7 -9.74 30.57 25.46
C LYS A 7 -8.89 30.16 24.26
N ILE A 8 -9.36 30.54 23.08
CA ILE A 8 -8.86 30.03 21.80
C ILE A 8 -7.85 31.00 21.19
N GLY A 9 -6.69 30.48 20.80
CA GLY A 9 -5.74 31.18 19.93
C GLY A 9 -5.84 30.67 18.50
N VAL A 10 -6.00 31.58 17.53
CA VAL A 10 -6.05 31.27 16.10
C VAL A 10 -4.80 31.82 15.41
N TYR A 11 -4.01 30.95 14.80
CA TYR A 11 -2.76 31.30 14.12
C TYR A 11 -2.86 30.96 12.63
N ILE A 12 -2.70 31.97 11.77
CA ILE A 12 -2.93 31.87 10.32
C ILE A 12 -1.60 32.01 9.57
N CYS A 13 -1.24 31.00 8.79
CA CYS A 13 0.02 30.96 8.06
C CYS A 13 -0.09 31.62 6.68
N HIS A 14 0.92 32.39 6.28
CA HIS A 14 1.04 32.91 4.90
C HIS A 14 1.70 31.89 3.96
N CYS A 15 2.58 31.05 4.51
CA CYS A 15 3.35 30.02 3.84
C CYS A 15 4.22 30.56 2.69
N GLY A 16 4.80 31.75 2.86
CA GLY A 16 5.65 32.40 1.86
C GLY A 16 4.97 32.55 0.49
N GLY A 17 3.75 33.09 0.48
CA GLY A 17 2.94 33.24 -0.74
C GLY A 17 1.98 32.07 -1.02
N ASN A 18 2.34 30.85 -0.61
CA ASN A 18 1.53 29.66 -0.93
C ASN A 18 0.08 29.72 -0.40
N ILE A 19 -0.18 30.48 0.66
CA ILE A 19 -1.53 30.74 1.17
C ILE A 19 -1.90 32.20 0.89
N SER A 20 -1.04 33.15 1.25
CA SER A 20 -1.32 34.59 1.19
C SER A 20 -1.55 35.16 -0.21
N ASP A 21 -1.07 34.50 -1.28
CA ASP A 21 -1.27 34.99 -2.66
C ASP A 21 -2.70 34.75 -3.15
N THR A 22 -3.42 33.82 -2.52
CA THR A 22 -4.77 33.40 -2.91
C THR A 22 -5.79 33.62 -1.80
N VAL A 23 -5.36 33.69 -0.54
CA VAL A 23 -6.22 33.91 0.63
C VAL A 23 -5.83 35.21 1.29
N ASP A 24 -6.78 36.13 1.44
CA ASP A 24 -6.59 37.37 2.20
C ASP A 24 -6.51 37.05 3.71
N VAL A 25 -5.30 36.75 4.15
CA VAL A 25 -4.99 36.31 5.53
C VAL A 25 -5.39 37.33 6.58
N GLU A 26 -5.37 38.64 6.27
CA GLU A 26 -5.78 39.67 7.21
C GLU A 26 -7.30 39.73 7.36
N LYS A 27 -8.05 39.61 6.25
CA LYS A 27 -9.50 39.47 6.31
C LYS A 27 -9.92 38.19 7.05
N VAL A 28 -9.16 37.10 6.86
CA VAL A 28 -9.35 35.87 7.64
C VAL A 28 -9.09 36.10 9.14
N ARG A 29 -7.99 36.78 9.49
CA ARG A 29 -7.64 37.13 10.89
C ARG A 29 -8.72 37.97 11.55
N GLU A 30 -9.22 38.99 10.87
CA GLU A 30 -10.30 39.84 11.36
C GLU A 30 -11.59 39.05 11.61
N ALA A 31 -11.96 38.16 10.67
CA ALA A 31 -13.12 37.29 10.84
C ALA A 31 -12.95 36.33 12.04
N ALA A 32 -11.78 35.71 12.17
CA ALA A 32 -11.47 34.80 13.27
C ALA A 32 -11.49 35.50 14.64
N SER A 33 -10.99 36.74 14.72
CA SER A 33 -10.95 37.51 15.97
C SER A 33 -12.33 37.82 16.57
N LYS A 34 -13.39 37.73 15.78
CA LYS A 34 -14.77 37.99 16.19
C LYS A 34 -15.54 36.72 16.59
N MET A 35 -14.92 35.55 16.43
CA MET A 35 -15.56 34.27 16.75
C MET A 35 -15.61 34.04 18.26
N GLU A 36 -16.63 33.31 18.72
CA GLU A 36 -16.85 33.06 20.14
C GLU A 36 -15.67 32.28 20.76
N GLY A 37 -15.20 32.72 21.92
CA GLY A 37 -14.08 32.11 22.64
C GLY A 37 -12.68 32.46 22.11
N VAL A 38 -12.55 33.14 20.96
CA VAL A 38 -11.25 33.58 20.44
C VAL A 38 -10.71 34.76 21.25
N LYS A 39 -9.51 34.59 21.83
CA LYS A 39 -8.80 35.63 22.58
C LYS A 39 -7.67 36.26 21.77
N VAL A 40 -7.07 35.48 20.88
CA VAL A 40 -5.94 35.89 20.05
C VAL A 40 -6.17 35.38 18.63
N ALA A 41 -6.01 36.27 17.65
CA ALA A 41 -5.92 35.90 16.24
C ALA A 41 -4.70 36.60 15.64
N LYS A 42 -3.69 35.82 15.21
CA LYS A 42 -2.43 36.34 14.65
C LYS A 42 -2.16 35.71 13.28
N THR A 43 -1.47 36.44 12.42
CA THR A 43 -0.92 35.90 11.17
C THR A 43 0.61 35.88 11.24
N TYR A 44 1.25 34.93 10.57
CA TYR A 44 2.70 34.86 10.48
C TYR A 44 3.15 34.17 9.18
N GLU A 45 4.35 34.50 8.71
CA GLU A 45 4.85 34.04 7.42
C GLU A 45 4.97 32.51 7.36
N TYR A 46 5.61 31.92 8.38
CA TYR A 46 5.80 30.48 8.51
C TYR A 46 5.46 30.03 9.92
N VAL A 47 4.19 29.69 10.20
CA VAL A 47 3.77 29.29 11.55
C VAL A 47 4.49 28.03 12.06
N CYS A 48 4.97 27.16 11.16
CA CYS A 48 5.73 25.96 11.53
C CYS A 48 7.21 26.21 11.84
N SER A 49 7.76 27.39 11.56
CA SER A 49 9.15 27.72 11.91
C SER A 49 9.31 27.98 13.41
N ASP A 50 10.55 28.00 13.91
CA ASP A 50 10.80 28.23 15.34
C ASP A 50 10.15 29.52 15.86
N PRO A 51 10.26 30.69 15.19
CA PRO A 51 9.54 31.89 15.62
C PRO A 51 8.02 31.75 15.60
N GLY A 52 7.47 31.02 14.63
CA GLY A 52 6.03 30.75 14.54
C GLY A 52 5.53 29.87 15.70
N GLN A 53 6.34 28.88 16.08
CA GLN A 53 6.07 28.03 17.23
C GLN A 53 6.21 28.78 18.55
N GLU A 54 7.26 29.60 18.72
CA GLU A 54 7.44 30.47 19.88
C GLU A 54 6.25 31.42 20.06
N MET A 55 5.75 32.01 18.99
CA MET A 55 4.54 32.85 19.02
C MET A 55 3.31 32.12 19.59
N ILE A 56 3.15 30.83 19.26
CA ILE A 56 2.07 30.01 19.82
C ILE A 56 2.30 29.78 21.32
N GLN A 57 3.51 29.42 21.71
CA GLN A 57 3.88 29.15 23.11
C GLN A 57 3.74 30.39 24.00
N GLU A 58 4.18 31.55 23.50
CA GLU A 58 3.99 32.85 24.15
C GLU A 58 2.51 33.16 24.32
N GLY A 59 1.71 32.98 23.25
CA GLY A 59 0.27 33.20 23.34
C GLY A 59 -0.39 32.32 24.40
N ILE A 60 0.01 31.03 24.51
CA ILE A 60 -0.48 30.11 25.55
C ILE A 60 -0.19 30.67 26.94
N LYS A 61 1.04 31.16 27.19
CA LYS A 61 1.47 31.66 28.49
C LYS A 61 0.87 33.03 28.84
N GLU A 62 0.95 33.99 27.92
CA GLU A 62 0.58 35.40 28.16
C GLU A 62 -0.93 35.59 28.20
N HIS A 63 -1.69 34.90 27.34
CA HIS A 63 -3.14 35.05 27.24
C HIS A 63 -3.90 33.90 27.93
N GLY A 64 -3.20 32.95 28.55
CA GLY A 64 -3.78 31.79 29.21
C GLY A 64 -4.63 30.95 28.26
N LEU A 65 -4.18 30.78 27.01
CA LEU A 65 -4.91 30.01 26.00
C LEU A 65 -4.91 28.54 26.39
N ASN A 66 -6.10 27.92 26.36
CA ASN A 66 -6.27 26.50 26.65
C ASN A 66 -6.72 25.71 25.41
N ARG A 67 -6.78 26.35 24.25
CA ARG A 67 -7.26 25.82 22.97
C ARG A 67 -6.55 26.51 21.81
N ILE A 68 -6.09 25.76 20.81
CA ILE A 68 -5.30 26.31 19.71
C ILE A 68 -5.88 25.85 18.37
N VAL A 69 -6.06 26.80 17.45
CA VAL A 69 -6.38 26.55 16.05
C VAL A 69 -5.23 27.04 15.18
N VAL A 70 -4.71 26.17 14.31
CA VAL A 70 -3.70 26.55 13.32
C VAL A 70 -4.28 26.42 11.91
N ALA A 71 -4.44 27.56 11.23
CA ALA A 71 -4.89 27.61 9.84
C ALA A 71 -3.67 27.63 8.91
N SER A 72 -3.34 26.47 8.33
CA SER A 72 -2.11 26.31 7.54
C SER A 72 -2.24 25.18 6.50
N CYS A 73 -1.26 24.28 6.45
CA CYS A 73 -1.22 23.11 5.60
C CYS A 73 -2.05 21.94 6.15
N SER A 74 -2.02 20.84 5.42
CA SER A 74 -2.62 19.58 5.84
C SER A 74 -2.13 19.10 7.23
N PRO A 75 -3.03 18.59 8.08
CA PRO A 75 -2.65 17.89 9.32
C PRO A 75 -1.78 16.66 9.06
N ARG A 76 -1.83 16.07 7.85
CA ARG A 76 -0.94 14.96 7.46
C ARG A 76 0.54 15.35 7.40
N MET A 77 0.85 16.65 7.39
CA MET A 77 2.20 17.18 7.31
C MET A 77 2.71 17.68 8.67
N HIS A 78 1.97 18.56 9.34
CA HIS A 78 2.47 19.29 10.52
C HIS A 78 1.67 19.11 11.82
N LEU A 79 0.70 18.18 11.89
CA LEU A 79 -0.05 17.92 13.13
C LEU A 79 0.89 17.60 14.31
N ASP A 80 1.81 16.66 14.13
CA ASP A 80 2.77 16.28 15.18
C ASP A 80 3.82 17.37 15.48
N THR A 81 4.01 18.32 14.56
CA THR A 81 4.86 19.49 14.81
C THR A 81 4.17 20.39 15.84
N PHE A 82 2.93 20.77 15.56
CA PHE A 82 2.16 21.65 16.44
C PHE A 82 1.74 20.98 17.76
N ARG A 83 1.46 19.67 17.76
CA ARG A 83 1.23 18.92 19.02
C ARG A 83 2.43 19.04 19.97
N ARG A 84 3.66 18.88 19.45
CA ARG A 84 4.90 19.07 20.23
C ARG A 84 5.08 20.52 20.68
N THR A 85 4.68 21.50 19.86
CA THR A 85 4.68 22.92 20.26
C THR A 85 3.77 23.16 21.47
N LEU A 86 2.56 22.61 21.48
CA LEU A 86 1.63 22.70 22.61
C LEU A 86 2.18 22.00 23.87
N GLU A 87 2.70 20.78 23.71
CA GLU A 87 3.33 20.03 24.80
C GLU A 87 4.48 20.83 25.44
N SER A 88 5.32 21.47 24.62
CA SER A 88 6.44 22.30 25.07
C SER A 88 5.98 23.54 25.85
N ALA A 89 4.74 24.00 25.62
CA ALA A 89 4.10 25.08 26.39
C ALA A 89 3.33 24.57 27.62
N GLY A 90 3.30 23.26 27.88
CA GLY A 90 2.53 22.64 28.96
C GLY A 90 1.03 22.48 28.67
N LEU A 91 0.61 22.62 27.41
CA LEU A 91 -0.78 22.40 26.98
C LEU A 91 -0.94 21.00 26.41
N ASN A 92 -2.07 20.33 26.70
CA ASN A 92 -2.33 19.00 26.15
C ASN A 92 -2.37 19.04 24.60
N PRO A 93 -1.67 18.12 23.90
CA PRO A 93 -1.57 18.13 22.44
C PRO A 93 -2.91 17.95 21.71
N TYR A 94 -3.93 17.42 22.38
CA TYR A 94 -5.27 17.22 21.83
C TYR A 94 -6.18 18.43 22.00
N PHE A 95 -5.68 19.55 22.53
CA PHE A 95 -6.34 20.86 22.46
C PHE A 95 -6.00 21.65 21.17
N LEU A 96 -5.34 20.99 20.22
CA LEU A 96 -5.05 21.52 18.89
C LEU A 96 -6.12 21.11 17.88
N GLU A 97 -6.52 22.06 17.05
CA GLU A 97 -7.19 21.79 15.78
C GLU A 97 -6.47 22.46 14.61
N MET A 98 -6.41 21.78 13.46
CA MET A 98 -5.84 22.34 12.24
C MET A 98 -6.91 22.59 11.18
N ALA A 99 -6.90 23.80 10.60
CA ALA A 99 -7.69 24.13 9.42
C ALA A 99 -6.78 24.13 8.18
N ASN A 100 -7.02 23.19 7.26
CA ASN A 100 -6.26 23.09 6.02
C ASN A 100 -6.74 24.15 5.02
N VAL A 101 -6.02 25.26 4.97
CA VAL A 101 -6.30 26.40 4.07
C VAL A 101 -5.27 26.51 2.95
N ARG A 102 -4.40 25.50 2.78
CA ARG A 102 -3.40 25.41 1.71
C ARG A 102 -3.78 24.40 0.64
N GLU A 103 -3.54 23.11 0.88
CA GLU A 103 -3.79 22.03 -0.09
C GLU A 103 -5.26 21.98 -0.52
N GLN A 104 -6.19 22.25 0.40
CA GLN A 104 -7.63 22.16 0.14
C GLN A 104 -8.30 23.53 -0.07
N CYS A 105 -7.52 24.61 -0.11
CA CYS A 105 -8.03 25.96 -0.36
C CYS A 105 -7.11 26.77 -1.28
N SER A 106 -6.04 27.39 -0.79
CA SER A 106 -5.23 28.30 -1.62
C SER A 106 -4.63 27.65 -2.88
N TRP A 107 -4.29 26.36 -2.84
CA TRP A 107 -3.65 25.67 -3.96
C TRP A 107 -4.61 25.17 -5.05
N VAL A 108 -5.91 25.22 -4.80
CA VAL A 108 -6.96 24.65 -5.66
C VAL A 108 -7.97 25.70 -6.14
N HIS A 109 -7.74 26.98 -5.82
CA HIS A 109 -8.58 28.09 -6.24
C HIS A 109 -7.72 29.23 -6.76
N ASP A 110 -8.21 29.96 -7.75
CA ASP A 110 -7.60 31.21 -8.22
C ASP A 110 -8.40 32.45 -7.77
N ASP A 111 -9.69 32.26 -7.45
CA ASP A 111 -10.57 33.33 -6.96
C ASP A 111 -10.28 33.63 -5.50
N ILE A 112 -9.66 34.79 -5.25
CA ILE A 112 -9.28 35.26 -3.91
C ILE A 112 -10.49 35.45 -3.00
N GLU A 113 -11.62 35.97 -3.50
CA GLU A 113 -12.81 36.19 -2.68
C GLU A 113 -13.41 34.85 -2.25
N ALA A 114 -13.51 33.91 -3.19
CA ALA A 114 -14.06 32.59 -2.94
C ALA A 114 -13.14 31.74 -2.03
N ALA A 115 -11.82 31.78 -2.26
CA ALA A 115 -10.83 31.11 -1.42
C ALA A 115 -10.80 31.70 0.00
N THR A 116 -10.84 33.02 0.13
CA THR A 116 -10.90 33.68 1.45
C THR A 116 -12.19 33.32 2.20
N SER A 117 -13.34 33.34 1.52
CA SER A 117 -14.61 32.90 2.10
C SER A 117 -14.56 31.44 2.57
N LYS A 118 -13.94 30.56 1.76
CA LYS A 118 -13.71 29.16 2.13
C LYS A 118 -12.80 29.01 3.35
N ALA A 119 -11.69 29.73 3.41
CA ALA A 119 -10.78 29.70 4.55
C ALA A 119 -11.47 30.12 5.86
N ILE A 120 -12.30 31.17 5.82
CA ILE A 120 -13.08 31.63 6.98
C ILE A 120 -14.02 30.53 7.48
N ASP A 121 -14.72 29.83 6.58
CA ASP A 121 -15.64 28.76 6.96
C ASP A 121 -14.91 27.56 7.60
N LEU A 122 -13.77 27.16 7.03
CA LEU A 122 -12.96 26.07 7.58
C LEU A 122 -12.43 26.42 8.99
N ILE A 123 -11.98 27.66 9.18
CA ILE A 123 -11.50 28.15 10.48
C ILE A 123 -12.65 28.27 11.48
N ARG A 124 -13.84 28.73 11.05
CA ARG A 124 -15.02 28.76 11.93
C ARG A 124 -15.37 27.37 12.43
N GLY A 125 -15.37 26.38 11.53
CA GLY A 125 -15.53 24.97 11.90
C GLY A 125 -14.50 24.49 12.92
N ALA A 126 -13.23 24.82 12.70
CA ALA A 126 -12.15 24.47 13.62
C ALA A 126 -12.31 25.13 14.99
N VAL A 127 -12.65 26.42 15.04
CA VAL A 127 -12.91 27.17 16.27
C VAL A 127 -14.07 26.55 17.05
N GLU A 128 -15.20 26.26 16.38
CA GLU A 128 -16.37 25.64 17.02
C GLU A 128 -16.04 24.24 17.57
N ARG A 129 -15.34 23.40 16.80
CA ARG A 129 -14.90 22.06 17.26
C ARG A 129 -14.01 22.14 18.49
N THR A 130 -13.06 23.07 18.47
CA THR A 130 -12.02 23.23 19.49
C THR A 130 -12.59 23.48 20.88
N ARG A 131 -13.74 24.17 20.97
CA ARG A 131 -14.47 24.41 22.23
C ARG A 131 -14.84 23.12 22.99
N TYR A 132 -14.98 22.01 22.26
CA TYR A 132 -15.36 20.71 22.79
C TYR A 132 -14.19 19.72 22.87
N LEU A 133 -12.97 20.14 22.53
CA LEU A 133 -11.79 19.30 22.72
C LEU A 133 -11.55 19.05 24.20
N GLU A 134 -11.07 17.84 24.48
CA GLU A 134 -10.80 17.32 25.81
C GLU A 134 -9.34 16.84 25.87
N PRO A 135 -8.68 16.92 27.03
CA PRO A 135 -7.32 16.45 27.15
C PRO A 135 -7.33 14.92 27.00
N LEU A 136 -6.44 14.41 26.15
CA LEU A 136 -6.27 12.97 26.00
C LEU A 136 -4.87 12.55 26.48
N GLU A 137 -4.81 11.36 27.06
CA GLU A 137 -3.58 10.74 27.56
C GLU A 137 -3.18 9.60 26.64
N VAL A 138 -2.00 9.72 26.04
CA VAL A 138 -1.40 8.65 25.26
C VAL A 138 -0.99 7.54 26.24
N LYS A 139 -1.54 6.34 26.02
CA LYS A 139 -1.12 5.15 26.77
C LYS A 139 0.03 4.48 26.03
N THR A 140 0.94 3.84 26.77
CA THR A 140 1.93 2.96 26.16
C THR A 140 1.55 1.50 26.41
N THR A 141 1.87 0.63 25.45
CA THR A 141 1.77 -0.82 25.61
C THR A 141 3.10 -1.45 25.23
N PRO A 142 3.53 -2.52 25.91
CA PRO A 142 4.72 -3.27 25.50
C PRO A 142 4.56 -3.81 24.07
N VAL A 143 5.69 -3.85 23.37
CA VAL A 143 5.81 -4.38 22.01
C VAL A 143 6.51 -5.73 22.07
N ASN A 144 5.91 -6.75 21.46
CA ASN A 144 6.62 -7.99 21.17
C ASN A 144 7.75 -7.70 20.17
N GLN A 145 8.98 -8.08 20.49
CA GLN A 145 10.15 -7.77 19.67
C GLN A 145 10.41 -8.80 18.57
N ASP A 146 9.67 -9.91 18.55
CA ASP A 146 9.75 -10.91 17.50
C ASP A 146 9.16 -10.34 16.20
N VAL A 147 9.78 -10.69 15.07
CA VAL A 147 9.42 -10.20 13.74
C VAL A 147 9.08 -11.36 12.82
N LEU A 148 7.96 -11.25 12.11
CA LEU A 148 7.62 -12.15 11.00
C LEU A 148 8.04 -11.52 9.66
N VAL A 149 8.79 -12.25 8.85
CA VAL A 149 9.11 -11.88 7.46
C VAL A 149 8.48 -12.91 6.53
N ILE A 150 7.67 -12.45 5.57
CA ILE A 150 6.93 -13.29 4.62
C ILE A 150 7.58 -13.19 3.25
N GLY A 151 8.23 -14.25 2.80
CA GLY A 151 8.90 -14.36 1.51
C GLY A 151 10.42 -14.37 1.64
N GLY A 152 11.03 -15.50 1.30
CA GLY A 152 12.46 -15.76 1.37
C GLY A 152 13.24 -15.36 0.12
N GLY A 153 12.80 -14.34 -0.62
CA GLY A 153 13.61 -13.72 -1.68
C GLY A 153 14.76 -12.87 -1.11
N ILE A 154 15.55 -12.24 -1.98
CA ILE A 154 16.66 -11.38 -1.53
C ILE A 154 16.19 -10.27 -0.57
N ALA A 155 15.00 -9.71 -0.78
CA ALA A 155 14.40 -8.73 0.15
C ALA A 155 14.24 -9.31 1.56
N GLY A 156 13.51 -10.42 1.70
CA GLY A 156 13.26 -11.03 3.00
C GLY A 156 14.51 -11.61 3.65
N ILE A 157 15.46 -12.14 2.87
CA ILE A 157 16.77 -12.60 3.36
C ILE A 157 17.54 -11.44 4.01
N ILE A 158 17.65 -10.30 3.31
CA ILE A 158 18.39 -9.14 3.81
C ILE A 158 17.66 -8.53 5.01
N THR A 159 16.34 -8.34 4.94
CA THR A 159 15.54 -7.86 6.08
C THR A 159 15.74 -8.74 7.32
N SER A 160 15.72 -10.07 7.15
CA SER A 160 15.89 -11.00 8.26
C SER A 160 17.29 -10.92 8.86
N LEU A 161 18.34 -10.88 8.03
CA LEU A 161 19.72 -10.77 8.51
C LEU A 161 19.96 -9.45 9.25
N GLU A 162 19.54 -8.31 8.68
CA GLU A 162 19.73 -6.99 9.29
C GLU A 162 19.02 -6.85 10.65
N LEU A 163 17.85 -7.46 10.80
CA LEU A 163 17.12 -7.49 12.08
C LEU A 163 17.75 -8.45 13.07
N ALA A 164 18.12 -9.64 12.62
CA ALA A 164 18.69 -10.67 13.48
C ALA A 164 20.09 -10.29 13.99
N ASP A 165 20.91 -9.61 13.17
CA ASP A 165 22.20 -9.04 13.56
C ASP A 165 22.05 -7.94 14.63
N LYS A 166 20.85 -7.33 14.75
CA LYS A 166 20.49 -6.39 15.84
C LYS A 166 19.93 -7.09 17.08
N GLY A 167 19.84 -8.42 17.07
CA GLY A 167 19.37 -9.24 18.19
C GLY A 167 17.87 -9.54 18.20
N TYR A 168 17.12 -9.15 17.17
CA TYR A 168 15.69 -9.48 17.08
C TYR A 168 15.47 -10.92 16.63
N GLN A 169 14.52 -11.62 17.26
CA GLN A 169 14.08 -12.93 16.81
C GLN A 169 13.23 -12.78 15.53
N VAL A 170 13.63 -13.45 14.46
CA VAL A 170 12.97 -13.39 13.14
C VAL A 170 12.42 -14.77 12.76
N TYR A 171 11.15 -14.81 12.40
CA TYR A 171 10.52 -15.94 11.72
C TYR A 171 10.45 -15.63 10.22
N LEU A 172 11.22 -16.36 9.40
CA LEU A 172 11.22 -16.21 7.95
C LEU A 172 10.34 -17.28 7.31
N VAL A 173 9.15 -16.90 6.90
CA VAL A 173 8.17 -17.79 6.25
C VAL A 173 8.42 -17.78 4.74
N GLU A 174 8.52 -18.96 4.13
CA GLU A 174 8.71 -19.13 2.69
C GLU A 174 7.73 -20.16 2.13
N ARG A 175 6.97 -19.77 1.12
CA ARG A 175 5.96 -20.62 0.46
C ARG A 175 6.56 -21.85 -0.20
N SER A 176 7.73 -21.67 -0.81
CA SER A 176 8.45 -22.69 -1.59
C SER A 176 9.28 -23.60 -0.68
N PRO A 177 9.82 -24.70 -1.23
CA PRO A 177 10.71 -25.59 -0.47
C PRO A 177 12.08 -24.97 -0.13
N SER A 178 12.44 -23.82 -0.69
CA SER A 178 13.72 -23.16 -0.45
C SER A 178 13.58 -21.64 -0.50
N ILE A 179 14.37 -20.94 0.31
CA ILE A 179 14.62 -19.50 0.13
C ILE A 179 15.52 -19.26 -1.10
N GLY A 180 15.62 -18.00 -1.54
CA GLY A 180 16.45 -17.53 -2.65
C GLY A 180 15.67 -16.73 -3.71
N GLY A 181 14.39 -17.03 -3.90
CA GLY A 181 13.51 -16.37 -4.87
C GLY A 181 14.04 -16.41 -6.32
N HIS A 182 13.58 -15.46 -7.15
CA HIS A 182 14.00 -15.37 -8.56
C HIS A 182 15.50 -15.12 -8.73
N MET A 183 16.16 -14.47 -7.77
CA MET A 183 17.60 -14.23 -7.84
C MET A 183 18.39 -15.53 -7.93
N ALA A 184 17.92 -16.61 -7.29
CA ALA A 184 18.55 -17.93 -7.40
C ALA A 184 18.49 -18.52 -8.83
N GLN A 185 17.52 -18.11 -9.64
CA GLN A 185 17.36 -18.58 -11.01
C GLN A 185 18.29 -17.86 -12.00
N LEU A 186 18.85 -16.70 -11.62
CA LEU A 186 19.71 -15.89 -12.49
C LEU A 186 21.10 -16.51 -12.65
N SER A 187 21.67 -16.41 -13.85
CA SER A 187 23.06 -16.80 -14.12
C SER A 187 24.03 -15.76 -13.53
N LYS A 188 23.88 -14.50 -13.96
CA LYS A 188 24.64 -13.33 -13.54
C LYS A 188 23.72 -12.16 -13.18
N THR A 189 24.26 -11.18 -12.46
CA THR A 189 23.57 -9.93 -12.10
C THR A 189 24.22 -8.74 -12.78
N PHE A 190 23.41 -7.79 -13.27
CA PHE A 190 23.91 -6.53 -13.82
C PHE A 190 24.13 -5.51 -12.69
N PRO A 191 25.00 -4.51 -12.88
CA PRO A 191 25.87 -4.29 -14.05
C PRO A 191 27.21 -5.03 -13.94
N THR A 192 27.53 -5.63 -12.79
CA THR A 192 28.87 -6.18 -12.49
C THR A 192 29.17 -7.52 -13.16
N LEU A 193 28.14 -8.23 -13.66
CA LEU A 193 28.24 -9.59 -14.19
C LEU A 193 28.72 -10.63 -13.16
N ASP A 194 28.52 -10.34 -11.87
CA ASP A 194 28.76 -11.29 -10.79
C ASP A 194 27.83 -12.49 -10.92
N CYS A 195 28.33 -13.68 -10.59
CA CYS A 195 27.48 -14.85 -10.51
C CYS A 195 26.45 -14.65 -9.40
N SER A 196 25.17 -14.83 -9.72
CA SER A 196 24.09 -14.59 -8.75
C SER A 196 24.24 -15.48 -7.51
N GLN A 197 24.61 -16.74 -7.71
CA GLN A 197 24.83 -17.69 -6.61
C GLN A 197 26.02 -17.29 -5.72
N CYS A 198 27.09 -16.69 -6.28
CA CYS A 198 28.25 -16.26 -5.49
C CYS A 198 27.89 -15.20 -4.44
N ILE A 199 26.88 -14.38 -4.70
CA ILE A 199 26.43 -13.33 -3.76
C ILE A 199 25.19 -13.75 -2.95
N LEU A 200 24.32 -14.60 -3.52
CA LEU A 200 23.10 -15.04 -2.86
C LEU A 200 23.30 -16.24 -1.93
N THR A 201 24.03 -17.29 -2.36
CA THR A 201 24.19 -18.52 -1.56
C THR A 201 24.81 -18.24 -0.18
N PRO A 202 25.86 -17.40 -0.04
CA PRO A 202 26.40 -17.08 1.28
C PRO A 202 25.37 -16.42 2.20
N LYS A 203 24.49 -15.57 1.65
CA LYS A 203 23.40 -14.94 2.41
C LYS A 203 22.35 -15.97 2.84
N MET A 204 21.93 -16.87 1.94
CA MET A 204 21.02 -17.96 2.29
C MET A 204 21.58 -18.87 3.39
N VAL A 205 22.86 -19.22 3.31
CA VAL A 205 23.55 -20.03 4.34
C VAL A 205 23.59 -19.28 5.67
N SER A 206 24.00 -18.01 5.64
CA SER A 206 24.03 -17.14 6.83
C SER A 206 22.66 -17.08 7.49
N THR A 207 21.59 -16.89 6.72
CA THR A 207 20.21 -16.89 7.23
C THR A 207 19.85 -18.21 7.91
N SER A 208 20.25 -19.35 7.34
CA SER A 208 19.94 -20.67 7.92
C SER A 208 20.75 -21.02 9.18
N GLN A 209 21.92 -20.41 9.36
CA GLN A 209 22.82 -20.65 10.49
C GLN A 209 22.69 -19.59 11.58
N HIS A 210 21.96 -18.50 11.32
CA HIS A 210 21.82 -17.40 12.25
C HIS A 210 20.96 -17.83 13.46
N PRO A 211 21.44 -17.65 14.71
CA PRO A 211 20.75 -18.13 15.91
C PRO A 211 19.37 -17.47 16.14
N HIS A 212 19.20 -16.24 15.69
CA HIS A 212 17.95 -15.48 15.79
C HIS A 212 17.04 -15.58 14.56
N ILE A 213 17.32 -16.46 13.59
CA ILE A 213 16.44 -16.63 12.42
C ILE A 213 15.90 -18.06 12.39
N LYS A 214 14.57 -18.19 12.40
CA LYS A 214 13.86 -19.46 12.20
C LYS A 214 13.23 -19.48 10.81
N ILE A 215 13.78 -20.29 9.91
CA ILE A 215 13.20 -20.49 8.57
C ILE A 215 12.03 -21.48 8.65
N ILE A 216 10.86 -21.05 8.20
CA ILE A 216 9.64 -21.86 8.08
C ILE A 216 9.24 -21.91 6.61
N SER A 217 9.93 -22.79 5.88
CA SER A 217 9.65 -23.11 4.47
C SER A 217 8.41 -24.00 4.31
N MET A 218 7.87 -24.09 3.08
CA MET A 218 6.60 -24.76 2.78
C MET A 218 5.42 -24.14 3.53
N ALA A 219 5.49 -22.85 3.86
CA ALA A 219 4.52 -22.22 4.72
C ALA A 219 4.07 -20.86 4.22
N GLU A 220 2.85 -20.50 4.58
CA GLU A 220 2.22 -19.22 4.23
C GLU A 220 1.26 -18.79 5.35
N PRO A 221 1.02 -17.48 5.52
CA PRO A 221 0.06 -17.00 6.50
C PRO A 221 -1.38 -17.33 6.08
N GLU A 222 -2.16 -17.81 7.04
CA GLU A 222 -3.59 -18.12 6.91
C GLU A 222 -4.46 -17.00 7.49
N ALA A 223 -4.06 -16.45 8.64
CA ALA A 223 -4.71 -15.32 9.28
C ALA A 223 -3.70 -14.49 10.10
N ALA A 224 -3.93 -13.17 10.20
CA ALA A 224 -3.15 -12.28 11.05
C ALA A 224 -4.09 -11.37 11.86
N GLU A 225 -4.18 -11.64 13.15
CA GLU A 225 -5.04 -10.93 14.09
C GLU A 225 -4.22 -10.11 15.07
N GLY A 226 -4.87 -9.18 15.77
CA GLY A 226 -4.23 -8.33 16.75
C GLY A 226 -3.89 -6.95 16.22
N SER A 227 -2.94 -6.31 16.88
CA SER A 227 -2.71 -4.88 16.84
C SER A 227 -1.22 -4.57 16.70
N PRO A 228 -0.83 -3.36 16.27
CA PRO A 228 0.59 -3.02 16.12
C PRO A 228 1.37 -3.37 17.38
N GLY A 229 2.52 -4.03 17.25
CA GLY A 229 3.31 -4.46 18.40
C GLY A 229 2.83 -5.73 19.11
N ASN A 230 1.65 -6.28 18.76
CA ASN A 230 1.15 -7.54 19.28
C ASN A 230 0.19 -8.22 18.27
N TYR A 231 0.77 -8.92 17.30
CA TYR A 231 0.08 -9.73 16.30
C TYR A 231 0.17 -11.20 16.64
N ARG A 232 -0.96 -11.88 16.47
CA ARG A 232 -1.05 -13.34 16.46
C ARG A 232 -1.25 -13.79 15.02
N VAL A 233 -0.29 -14.53 14.47
CA VAL A 233 -0.30 -14.96 13.08
C VAL A 233 -0.38 -16.49 13.01
N LEU A 234 -1.39 -16.99 12.30
CA LEU A 234 -1.53 -18.41 11.99
C LEU A 234 -0.80 -18.70 10.69
N ILE A 235 0.22 -19.56 10.77
CA ILE A 235 1.05 -19.99 9.65
C ILE A 235 0.69 -21.41 9.28
N LYS A 236 0.18 -21.57 8.05
CA LYS A 236 -0.13 -22.87 7.47
C LYS A 236 1.12 -23.45 6.84
N LYS A 237 1.57 -24.61 7.34
CA LYS A 237 2.77 -25.30 6.87
C LYS A 237 2.40 -26.62 6.20
N ARG A 238 2.63 -26.67 4.89
CA ARG A 238 2.38 -27.83 4.06
C ARG A 238 3.42 -28.94 4.32
N PRO A 239 3.01 -30.21 4.26
CA PRO A 239 3.93 -31.32 4.42
C PRO A 239 4.96 -31.33 3.28
N ARG A 240 6.22 -31.62 3.63
CA ARG A 240 7.28 -31.92 2.66
C ARG A 240 7.23 -33.36 2.18
N PHE A 241 6.59 -34.23 2.97
CA PHE A 241 6.67 -35.68 2.94
C PHE A 241 8.10 -36.23 3.04
N VAL A 242 9.00 -35.39 3.55
CA VAL A 242 10.41 -35.66 3.81
C VAL A 242 10.77 -34.93 5.09
N ASP A 243 11.14 -35.67 6.12
CA ASP A 243 11.66 -35.16 7.38
C ASP A 243 13.02 -34.48 7.13
N ALA A 244 13.02 -33.15 7.21
CA ALA A 244 14.19 -32.34 6.93
C ALA A 244 15.33 -32.56 7.94
N ALA A 245 15.04 -33.00 9.17
CA ALA A 245 16.05 -33.28 10.18
C ALA A 245 16.79 -34.60 9.91
N LYS A 246 16.13 -35.57 9.26
CA LYS A 246 16.72 -36.87 8.89
C LYS A 246 17.31 -36.89 7.49
N CYS A 247 16.90 -35.98 6.63
CA CYS A 247 17.32 -35.95 5.23
C CYS A 247 18.77 -35.49 5.10
N THR A 248 19.61 -36.31 4.46
CA THR A 248 21.01 -35.94 4.14
C THR A 248 21.17 -35.27 2.77
N ALA A 249 20.06 -35.11 2.04
CA ALA A 249 20.03 -34.61 0.67
C ALA A 249 21.02 -35.31 -0.30
N CYS A 250 21.14 -36.64 -0.20
CA CYS A 250 22.07 -37.44 -1.01
C CYS A 250 21.62 -37.68 -2.47
N GLY A 251 20.32 -37.51 -2.77
CA GLY A 251 19.76 -37.63 -4.14
C GLY A 251 19.47 -39.05 -4.64
N GLU A 252 19.67 -40.09 -3.84
CA GLU A 252 19.34 -41.47 -4.24
C GLU A 252 17.85 -41.68 -4.54
N CYS A 253 16.97 -40.99 -3.80
CA CYS A 253 15.53 -41.06 -3.99
C CYS A 253 15.06 -40.43 -5.31
N GLU A 254 15.75 -39.39 -5.79
CA GLU A 254 15.45 -38.71 -7.04
C GLU A 254 15.78 -39.59 -8.25
N LYS A 255 16.92 -40.30 -8.21
CA LYS A 255 17.38 -41.21 -9.27
C LYS A 255 16.37 -42.31 -9.59
N VAL A 256 15.69 -42.84 -8.56
CA VAL A 256 14.72 -43.94 -8.70
C VAL A 256 13.30 -43.48 -9.00
N CYS A 257 13.01 -42.18 -8.98
CA CYS A 257 11.67 -41.66 -9.23
C CYS A 257 11.32 -41.76 -10.73
N PRO A 258 10.23 -42.47 -11.11
CA PRO A 258 9.86 -42.63 -12.52
C PRO A 258 9.16 -41.40 -13.11
N VAL A 259 8.64 -40.51 -12.26
CA VAL A 259 7.86 -39.33 -12.69
C VAL A 259 8.77 -38.25 -13.27
N LYS A 260 8.31 -37.56 -14.32
CA LYS A 260 8.94 -36.35 -14.86
C LYS A 260 7.88 -35.24 -14.92
N VAL A 261 8.21 -34.08 -14.39
CA VAL A 261 7.34 -32.88 -14.33
C VAL A 261 8.18 -31.69 -14.80
N PRO A 262 7.65 -30.71 -15.55
CA PRO A 262 8.39 -29.48 -15.84
C PRO A 262 8.89 -28.81 -14.56
N SER A 263 10.17 -28.43 -14.50
CA SER A 263 10.74 -27.78 -13.32
C SER A 263 10.43 -26.28 -13.32
N GLU A 264 9.81 -25.82 -12.24
CA GLU A 264 9.49 -24.40 -12.01
C GLU A 264 10.77 -23.57 -11.86
N PHE A 265 11.78 -24.11 -11.17
CA PHE A 265 13.07 -23.44 -11.01
C PHE A 265 13.80 -23.28 -12.35
N GLU A 266 13.67 -24.25 -13.25
CA GLU A 266 14.25 -24.20 -14.60
C GLU A 266 13.33 -23.51 -15.62
N ALA A 267 12.29 -22.79 -15.18
CA ALA A 267 11.33 -22.10 -16.04
C ALA A 267 10.72 -23.01 -17.13
N ALA A 268 10.43 -24.26 -16.74
CA ALA A 268 9.93 -25.35 -17.60
C ALA A 268 10.87 -25.78 -18.75
N THR A 269 12.12 -25.32 -18.78
CA THR A 269 13.10 -25.73 -19.81
C THR A 269 13.66 -27.13 -19.59
N LEU A 270 13.64 -27.62 -18.34
CA LEU A 270 14.09 -28.96 -17.97
C LEU A 270 13.06 -29.65 -17.06
N PRO A 271 12.96 -30.99 -17.11
CA PRO A 271 12.11 -31.72 -16.18
C PRO A 271 12.80 -31.91 -14.82
N ARG A 272 12.00 -31.93 -13.75
CA ARG A 272 12.33 -32.47 -12.43
C ARG A 272 11.55 -33.76 -12.16
N LYS A 273 11.87 -34.41 -11.04
CA LYS A 273 11.15 -35.58 -10.51
C LYS A 273 10.04 -35.15 -9.56
N ALA A 274 9.17 -36.10 -9.17
CA ALA A 274 8.16 -35.85 -8.12
C ALA A 274 8.81 -35.67 -6.74
N ILE A 275 9.86 -36.43 -6.41
CA ILE A 275 10.74 -36.14 -5.27
C ILE A 275 11.96 -35.36 -5.75
N TYR A 276 12.15 -34.15 -5.26
CA TYR A 276 13.16 -33.23 -5.80
C TYR A 276 13.72 -32.27 -4.75
N THR A 277 14.82 -31.60 -5.09
CA THR A 277 15.27 -30.34 -4.46
C THR A 277 15.13 -29.22 -5.49
N PRO A 278 14.68 -28.00 -5.13
CA PRO A 278 14.47 -26.94 -6.11
C PRO A 278 15.72 -26.61 -6.94
N PHE A 279 16.88 -26.58 -6.28
CA PHE A 279 18.20 -26.40 -6.91
C PHE A 279 19.29 -26.94 -5.98
N LYS A 280 20.53 -27.03 -6.48
CA LYS A 280 21.64 -27.69 -5.75
C LYS A 280 22.04 -26.95 -4.46
N GLN A 281 21.95 -25.62 -4.47
CA GLN A 281 22.28 -24.75 -3.34
C GLN A 281 21.05 -24.41 -2.48
N ALA A 282 19.94 -25.16 -2.62
CA ALA A 282 18.70 -24.89 -1.90
C ALA A 282 18.90 -24.91 -0.37
N VAL A 283 18.19 -24.01 0.31
CA VAL A 283 18.19 -23.83 1.75
C VAL A 283 16.73 -23.78 2.23
N PRO A 284 16.30 -24.69 3.14
CA PRO A 284 17.09 -25.74 3.78
C PRO A 284 17.52 -26.84 2.79
N LYS A 285 18.68 -27.46 3.07
CA LYS A 285 19.24 -28.54 2.25
C LYS A 285 18.49 -29.85 2.51
N THR A 286 17.34 -30.02 1.86
CA THR A 286 16.49 -31.21 1.98
C THR A 286 15.69 -31.46 0.69
N TYR A 287 15.04 -32.61 0.59
CA TYR A 287 14.13 -32.96 -0.48
C TYR A 287 12.67 -32.63 -0.12
N VAL A 288 11.80 -32.62 -1.13
CA VAL A 288 10.35 -32.50 -1.00
C VAL A 288 9.68 -33.42 -2.01
N ILE A 289 8.49 -33.93 -1.68
CA ILE A 289 7.64 -34.68 -2.62
C ILE A 289 6.49 -33.79 -3.08
N ASP A 290 6.41 -33.61 -4.39
CA ASP A 290 5.27 -33.05 -5.09
C ASP A 290 4.10 -34.03 -5.05
N LYS A 291 3.11 -33.72 -4.21
CA LYS A 291 1.92 -34.56 -4.02
C LYS A 291 1.14 -34.73 -5.31
N ASP A 292 1.01 -33.66 -6.10
CA ASP A 292 0.12 -33.59 -7.25
C ASP A 292 0.58 -34.46 -8.42
N HIS A 293 1.87 -34.82 -8.44
CA HIS A 293 2.45 -35.67 -9.49
C HIS A 293 2.95 -37.03 -8.97
N CYS A 294 3.01 -37.24 -7.65
CA CYS A 294 3.53 -38.48 -7.08
C CYS A 294 2.58 -39.67 -7.30
N LEU A 295 3.10 -40.77 -7.86
CA LEU A 295 2.33 -41.99 -8.11
C LEU A 295 1.84 -42.68 -6.83
N PHE A 296 2.46 -42.43 -5.67
CA PHE A 296 1.93 -42.91 -4.40
C PHE A 296 0.61 -42.22 -4.06
N PHE A 297 0.59 -40.88 -4.05
CA PHE A 297 -0.58 -40.11 -3.67
C PHE A 297 -1.72 -40.22 -4.70
N ASN A 298 -1.39 -40.23 -5.99
CA ASN A 298 -2.40 -40.25 -7.04
C ASN A 298 -2.94 -41.65 -7.38
N LYS A 299 -2.13 -42.71 -7.15
CA LYS A 299 -2.46 -44.06 -7.61
C LYS A 299 -2.19 -45.17 -6.58
N GLY A 300 -1.51 -44.90 -5.47
CA GLY A 300 -1.19 -45.89 -4.44
C GLY A 300 -0.11 -46.91 -4.81
N VAL A 301 0.60 -46.76 -5.95
CA VAL A 301 1.41 -47.85 -6.55
C VAL A 301 2.93 -47.76 -6.39
N CYS A 302 3.49 -46.64 -5.90
CA CYS A 302 4.95 -46.44 -5.89
C CYS A 302 5.48 -46.01 -4.51
N ARG A 303 6.53 -46.67 -4.02
CA ARG A 303 7.25 -46.32 -2.76
C ARG A 303 8.77 -46.43 -2.89
N LEU A 304 9.30 -46.27 -4.10
CA LEU A 304 10.73 -46.47 -4.38
C LEU A 304 11.63 -45.51 -3.61
N CYS A 305 11.23 -44.24 -3.50
CA CYS A 305 11.98 -43.23 -2.76
C CYS A 305 12.09 -43.54 -1.26
N GLU A 306 11.04 -44.09 -0.64
CA GLU A 306 11.02 -44.55 0.75
C GLU A 306 11.97 -45.75 0.92
N LYS A 307 11.86 -46.76 0.05
CA LYS A 307 12.67 -48.00 0.12
C LYS A 307 14.18 -47.74 0.03
N ILE A 308 14.61 -46.79 -0.80
CA ILE A 308 16.05 -46.49 -0.99
C ILE A 308 16.59 -45.49 0.03
N CYS A 309 15.72 -44.81 0.78
CA CYS A 309 16.13 -43.76 1.72
C CYS A 309 16.76 -44.36 2.98
N LYS A 310 18.09 -44.46 3.01
CA LYS A 310 18.85 -44.97 4.18
C LYS A 310 18.56 -44.19 5.47
N GLY A 311 18.34 -42.88 5.37
CA GLY A 311 18.01 -42.02 6.52
C GLY A 311 16.57 -42.15 7.01
N LYS A 312 15.72 -42.94 6.33
CA LYS A 312 14.28 -43.08 6.62
C LYS A 312 13.58 -41.72 6.78
N ALA A 313 13.95 -40.78 5.90
CA ALA A 313 13.45 -39.42 5.93
C ALA A 313 12.14 -39.25 5.14
N VAL A 314 11.87 -40.12 4.15
CA VAL A 314 10.61 -40.07 3.40
C VAL A 314 9.46 -40.50 4.33
N ASP A 315 8.45 -39.65 4.44
CA ASP A 315 7.28 -39.86 5.29
C ASP A 315 6.03 -39.40 4.54
N PHE A 316 5.28 -40.36 3.99
CA PHE A 316 4.05 -40.07 3.27
C PHE A 316 2.86 -39.75 4.18
N GLU A 317 2.97 -39.98 5.49
CA GLU A 317 1.91 -39.74 6.46
C GLU A 317 1.98 -38.33 7.08
N GLN A 318 3.03 -37.56 6.75
CA GLN A 318 3.18 -36.18 7.19
C GLN A 318 1.94 -35.36 6.83
N LYS A 319 1.37 -34.69 7.84
CA LYS A 319 0.19 -33.84 7.70
C LYS A 319 0.57 -32.37 7.65
N GLU A 320 -0.38 -31.59 7.17
CA GLU A 320 -0.36 -30.14 7.30
C GLU A 320 -0.38 -29.74 8.78
N GLU A 321 0.38 -28.69 9.10
CA GLU A 321 0.56 -28.17 10.46
C GLU A 321 0.17 -26.69 10.48
N THR A 322 -0.56 -26.26 11.50
CA THR A 322 -0.78 -24.84 11.79
C THR A 322 0.17 -24.42 12.90
N ILE A 323 1.06 -23.49 12.61
CA ILE A 323 1.98 -22.89 13.57
C ILE A 323 1.42 -21.53 13.97
N GLU A 324 1.31 -21.29 15.26
CA GLU A 324 0.91 -20.01 15.82
C GLU A 324 2.15 -19.21 16.22
N LEU A 325 2.24 -17.96 15.78
CA LEU A 325 3.35 -17.06 16.09
C LEU A 325 2.80 -15.75 16.66
N ASP A 326 3.30 -15.37 17.83
CA ASP A 326 3.12 -14.04 18.38
C ASP A 326 4.31 -13.16 17.99
N VAL A 327 4.05 -12.06 17.27
CA VAL A 327 5.09 -11.15 16.75
C VAL A 327 4.65 -9.70 16.93
N GLY A 328 5.57 -8.75 17.08
CA GLY A 328 5.18 -7.34 17.11
C GLY A 328 5.05 -6.70 15.74
N VAL A 329 5.74 -7.26 14.75
CA VAL A 329 5.81 -6.70 13.39
C VAL A 329 5.76 -7.80 12.35
N ILE A 330 5.12 -7.50 11.22
CA ILE A 330 5.08 -8.34 10.03
C ILE A 330 5.66 -7.57 8.84
N VAL A 331 6.52 -8.21 8.04
CA VAL A 331 7.10 -7.66 6.81
C VAL A 331 6.74 -8.52 5.62
N ALA A 332 6.08 -7.95 4.62
CA ALA A 332 5.75 -8.63 3.36
C ALA A 332 6.84 -8.41 2.30
N CYS A 333 7.48 -9.50 1.87
CA CYS A 333 8.58 -9.55 0.90
C CYS A 333 8.30 -10.59 -0.20
N THR A 334 7.05 -10.70 -0.64
CA THR A 334 6.57 -11.78 -1.51
C THR A 334 7.10 -11.76 -2.94
N GLY A 335 7.78 -10.69 -3.36
CA GLY A 335 8.38 -10.60 -4.68
C GLY A 335 7.32 -10.47 -5.79
N PHE A 336 7.57 -11.10 -6.94
CA PHE A 336 6.81 -10.87 -8.17
C PHE A 336 6.61 -12.15 -8.99
N GLN A 337 5.90 -12.04 -10.12
CA GLN A 337 5.86 -13.02 -11.22
C GLN A 337 6.11 -12.32 -12.56
N GLN A 338 6.50 -13.08 -13.58
CA GLN A 338 6.48 -12.57 -14.94
C GLN A 338 5.04 -12.63 -15.47
N LEU A 339 4.65 -11.62 -16.26
CA LEU A 339 3.41 -11.66 -17.04
C LEU A 339 3.33 -12.98 -17.81
N ASP A 340 2.13 -13.56 -17.97
CA ASP A 340 1.97 -14.71 -18.84
C ASP A 340 2.40 -14.33 -20.28
N PRO A 341 3.45 -14.97 -20.84
CA PRO A 341 3.97 -14.64 -22.16
C PRO A 341 2.97 -14.90 -23.30
N LYS A 342 1.85 -15.59 -23.04
CA LYS A 342 0.79 -15.81 -24.03
C LYS A 342 -0.18 -14.64 -24.19
N ILE A 343 -0.17 -13.67 -23.26
CA ILE A 343 -1.08 -12.52 -23.32
C ILE A 343 -0.81 -11.65 -24.57
N PRO A 344 0.44 -11.27 -24.89
CA PRO A 344 0.74 -10.57 -26.14
C PRO A 344 0.79 -11.57 -27.31
N GLU A 345 -0.36 -11.84 -27.92
CA GLU A 345 -0.52 -12.82 -28.99
C GLU A 345 0.38 -12.53 -30.20
N GLU A 346 0.68 -11.25 -30.47
CA GLU A 346 1.53 -10.81 -31.57
C GLU A 346 2.98 -11.33 -31.49
N TYR A 347 3.39 -11.83 -30.33
CA TYR A 347 4.72 -12.40 -30.10
C TYR A 347 4.78 -13.93 -30.19
N ALA A 348 3.66 -14.58 -30.51
CA ALA A 348 3.59 -16.00 -30.91
C ALA A 348 4.22 -16.98 -29.90
N PHE A 349 4.27 -16.63 -28.60
CA PHE A 349 4.84 -17.50 -27.58
C PHE A 349 4.08 -18.82 -27.48
N GLY A 350 4.80 -19.94 -27.50
CA GLY A 350 4.21 -21.28 -27.52
C GLY A 350 3.85 -21.82 -28.91
N LEU A 351 3.86 -20.98 -29.95
CA LEU A 351 3.71 -21.43 -31.34
C LEU A 351 5.05 -21.91 -31.95
N HIS A 352 6.17 -21.51 -31.36
CA HIS A 352 7.51 -21.98 -31.74
C HIS A 352 8.42 -22.15 -30.51
N PRO A 353 9.16 -23.27 -30.38
CA PRO A 353 9.96 -23.56 -29.19
C PRO A 353 11.21 -22.66 -29.03
N ASP A 354 11.68 -22.02 -30.10
CA ASP A 354 12.79 -21.06 -30.05
C ASP A 354 12.34 -19.62 -29.69
N ILE A 355 11.08 -19.42 -29.30
CA ILE A 355 10.59 -18.18 -28.67
C ILE A 355 10.56 -18.43 -27.16
N VAL A 356 11.44 -17.75 -26.43
CA VAL A 356 11.67 -17.99 -25.00
C VAL A 356 11.52 -16.71 -24.19
N THR A 357 11.25 -16.82 -22.89
CA THR A 357 11.26 -15.67 -21.99
C THR A 357 12.69 -15.33 -21.56
N ASN A 358 12.93 -14.11 -21.07
CA ASN A 358 14.19 -13.73 -20.46
C ASN A 358 14.59 -14.63 -19.28
N LEU A 359 13.64 -15.16 -18.48
CA LEU A 359 13.96 -16.12 -17.42
C LEU A 359 14.34 -17.50 -17.97
N GLN A 360 13.65 -17.98 -19.00
CA GLN A 360 14.03 -19.22 -19.70
C GLN A 360 15.43 -19.09 -20.31
N PHE A 361 15.76 -17.93 -20.88
CA PHE A 361 17.10 -17.64 -21.39
C PHE A 361 18.18 -17.76 -20.30
N GLU A 362 17.94 -17.27 -19.07
CA GLU A 362 18.87 -17.46 -17.94
C GLU A 362 19.17 -18.94 -17.66
N ARG A 363 18.16 -19.80 -17.83
CA ARG A 363 18.30 -21.25 -17.62
C ARG A 363 19.01 -21.93 -18.77
N LEU A 364 18.73 -21.52 -20.01
CA LEU A 364 19.36 -22.04 -21.22
C LEU A 364 20.83 -21.66 -21.33
N ILE A 365 21.20 -20.41 -20.99
CA ILE A 365 22.58 -19.96 -21.09
C ILE A 365 23.51 -20.69 -20.12
N GLY A 366 23.01 -21.07 -18.94
CA GLY A 366 23.72 -21.92 -17.98
C GLY A 366 24.05 -23.33 -18.50
N GLN A 367 23.43 -23.75 -19.61
CA GLN A 367 23.60 -25.06 -20.25
C GLN A 367 24.37 -24.97 -21.58
N GLY A 368 24.95 -23.80 -21.90
CA GLY A 368 25.71 -23.57 -23.14
C GLY A 368 24.88 -23.05 -24.32
N LEU A 369 23.67 -22.52 -24.06
CA LEU A 369 22.77 -21.83 -24.99
C LEU A 369 22.56 -22.53 -26.36
N ARG A 370 21.59 -23.44 -26.39
CA ARG A 370 21.15 -24.14 -27.60
C ARG A 370 19.68 -23.84 -27.89
N ARG A 371 19.32 -23.89 -29.17
CA ARG A 371 17.94 -23.76 -29.65
C ARG A 371 17.08 -24.91 -29.11
N PRO A 372 15.98 -24.63 -28.38
CA PRO A 372 15.08 -25.69 -27.91
C PRO A 372 14.50 -26.57 -29.02
N SER A 373 14.31 -26.05 -30.24
CA SER A 373 13.77 -26.79 -31.38
C SER A 373 14.63 -27.96 -31.85
N ASN A 374 15.95 -27.74 -31.95
CA ASN A 374 16.85 -28.61 -32.71
C ASN A 374 18.25 -28.78 -32.09
N GLY A 375 18.53 -28.15 -30.96
CA GLY A 375 19.82 -28.25 -30.26
C GLY A 375 21.01 -27.55 -30.93
N LYS A 376 20.80 -26.87 -32.07
CA LYS A 376 21.84 -26.07 -32.73
C LYS A 376 22.18 -24.84 -31.89
N VAL A 377 23.35 -24.27 -32.14
CA VAL A 377 23.77 -23.00 -31.52
C VAL A 377 22.94 -21.85 -32.10
N ALA A 378 22.41 -20.97 -31.25
CA ALA A 378 21.75 -19.74 -31.69
C ALA A 378 22.80 -18.64 -31.86
N LYS A 379 22.99 -18.14 -33.09
CA LYS A 379 23.97 -17.09 -33.37
C LYS A 379 23.29 -15.73 -33.44
N LYS A 380 22.21 -15.62 -34.19
CA LYS A 380 21.47 -14.37 -34.36
C LYS A 380 20.24 -14.35 -33.45
N VAL A 381 20.29 -13.56 -32.39
CA VAL A 381 19.28 -13.59 -31.31
C VAL A 381 18.61 -12.23 -31.16
N ALA A 382 17.29 -12.19 -31.18
CA ALA A 382 16.51 -10.98 -30.93
C ALA A 382 16.03 -10.93 -29.48
N PHE A 383 16.24 -9.80 -28.81
CA PHE A 383 15.68 -9.47 -27.51
C PHE A 383 14.60 -8.42 -27.70
N ILE A 384 13.38 -8.74 -27.27
CA ILE A 384 12.19 -7.90 -27.45
C ILE A 384 11.87 -7.25 -26.11
N LEU A 385 12.01 -5.92 -26.03
CA LEU A 385 11.75 -5.20 -24.78
C LEU A 385 10.28 -4.82 -24.63
N CYS A 386 9.89 -4.54 -23.38
CA CYS A 386 8.55 -4.08 -23.02
C CYS A 386 7.43 -5.06 -23.40
N VAL A 387 7.70 -6.37 -23.41
CA VAL A 387 6.69 -7.37 -23.76
C VAL A 387 5.62 -7.41 -22.66
N GLY A 388 4.43 -6.89 -22.99
CA GLY A 388 3.30 -6.76 -22.07
C GLY A 388 3.51 -5.75 -20.93
N SER A 389 4.51 -4.87 -21.03
CA SER A 389 4.71 -3.71 -20.15
C SER A 389 4.60 -2.42 -20.93
N ARG A 390 4.21 -1.33 -20.26
CA ARG A 390 3.91 -0.04 -20.92
C ARG A 390 2.81 -0.20 -21.98
N THR A 391 1.83 -1.06 -21.69
CA THR A 391 0.65 -1.28 -22.52
C THR A 391 -0.55 -0.69 -21.79
N MET A 392 -1.22 0.29 -22.42
CA MET A 392 -2.39 0.96 -21.82
C MET A 392 -3.67 0.11 -21.92
N ASN A 393 -3.71 -0.83 -22.86
CA ASN A 393 -4.77 -1.83 -22.91
C ASN A 393 -4.51 -2.92 -21.86
N LYS A 394 -5.35 -2.98 -20.82
CA LYS A 394 -5.22 -3.94 -19.71
C LYS A 394 -5.49 -5.39 -20.13
N GLU A 395 -6.11 -5.62 -21.29
CA GLU A 395 -6.30 -6.97 -21.83
C GLU A 395 -5.01 -7.52 -22.47
N GLU A 396 -4.09 -6.64 -22.86
CA GLU A 396 -2.85 -6.98 -23.60
C GLU A 396 -1.58 -6.84 -22.72
N GLY A 397 -1.70 -6.35 -21.49
CA GLY A 397 -0.57 -6.21 -20.58
C GLY A 397 -0.80 -5.22 -19.44
N VAL A 398 0.29 -4.64 -18.93
CA VAL A 398 0.27 -3.69 -17.81
C VAL A 398 0.82 -2.31 -18.19
N GLU A 399 0.25 -1.28 -17.56
CA GLU A 399 0.59 0.13 -17.83
C GLU A 399 2.02 0.48 -17.39
N HIS A 400 2.50 -0.13 -16.31
CA HIS A 400 3.81 0.18 -15.72
C HIS A 400 4.97 -0.46 -16.48
N CYS A 401 6.16 0.11 -16.27
CA CYS A 401 7.42 -0.46 -16.73
C CYS A 401 7.88 -1.58 -15.80
N CYS A 402 8.38 -2.69 -16.33
CA CYS A 402 8.96 -3.77 -15.52
C CYS A 402 10.31 -3.43 -14.88
N LYS A 403 10.83 -2.21 -15.08
CA LYS A 403 12.10 -1.65 -14.55
C LYS A 403 13.38 -2.37 -14.98
N ILE A 404 13.43 -3.69 -14.95
CA ILE A 404 14.64 -4.49 -15.17
C ILE A 404 14.83 -4.96 -16.62
N GLY A 405 13.79 -4.91 -17.47
CA GLY A 405 13.80 -5.52 -18.79
C GLY A 405 14.93 -5.04 -19.71
N CYS A 406 15.25 -3.73 -19.69
CA CYS A 406 16.35 -3.17 -20.47
C CYS A 406 17.71 -3.76 -20.05
N MET A 407 18.04 -3.63 -18.76
CA MET A 407 19.33 -4.05 -18.23
C MET A 407 19.50 -5.58 -18.23
N ALA A 408 18.42 -6.32 -18.00
CA ALA A 408 18.42 -7.77 -18.11
C ALA A 408 18.77 -8.22 -19.53
N SER A 409 18.16 -7.62 -20.56
CA SER A 409 18.42 -7.96 -21.95
C SER A 409 19.83 -7.54 -22.41
N ILE A 410 20.31 -6.36 -22.00
CA ILE A 410 21.70 -5.93 -22.28
C ILE A 410 22.69 -6.92 -21.67
N LYS A 411 22.48 -7.30 -20.40
CA LYS A 411 23.29 -8.33 -19.73
C LYS A 411 23.26 -9.66 -20.50
N GLN A 412 22.07 -10.12 -20.88
CA GLN A 412 21.91 -11.38 -21.60
C GLN A 412 22.56 -11.36 -22.98
N ALA A 413 22.48 -10.24 -23.71
CA ALA A 413 23.17 -10.04 -24.98
C ALA A 413 24.70 -10.14 -24.85
N MET A 414 25.28 -9.49 -23.85
CA MET A 414 26.73 -9.58 -23.59
C MET A 414 27.15 -10.99 -23.15
N LEU A 415 26.33 -11.67 -22.33
CA LEU A 415 26.61 -13.06 -21.94
C LEU A 415 26.50 -14.01 -23.13
N LEU A 416 25.56 -13.78 -24.05
CA LEU A 416 25.46 -14.53 -25.30
C LEU A 416 26.77 -14.43 -26.08
N GLN A 417 27.31 -13.23 -26.28
CA GLN A 417 28.59 -13.06 -26.99
C GLN A 417 29.78 -13.72 -26.28
N LYS A 418 29.71 -13.84 -24.94
CA LYS A 418 30.74 -14.57 -24.18
C LYS A 418 30.67 -16.09 -24.37
N VAL A 419 29.47 -16.65 -24.50
CA VAL A 419 29.25 -18.10 -24.68
C VAL A 419 29.38 -18.49 -26.16
N VAL A 420 28.97 -17.61 -27.06
CA VAL A 420 28.97 -17.77 -28.52
C VAL A 420 29.70 -16.57 -29.13
N PRO A 421 31.02 -16.66 -29.37
CA PRO A 421 31.86 -15.51 -29.76
C PRO A 421 31.46 -14.79 -31.05
N ASP A 422 30.80 -15.48 -31.99
CA ASP A 422 30.31 -14.94 -33.26
C ASP A 422 28.80 -14.61 -33.24
N ALA A 423 28.20 -14.51 -32.06
CA ALA A 423 26.79 -14.16 -31.92
C ALA A 423 26.49 -12.69 -32.27
N GLU A 424 25.32 -12.49 -32.87
CA GLU A 424 24.74 -11.21 -33.22
C GLU A 424 23.49 -10.97 -32.37
N PRO A 425 23.62 -10.36 -31.17
CA PRO A 425 22.47 -9.91 -30.40
C PRO A 425 21.86 -8.64 -30.98
N TRP A 426 20.54 -8.64 -31.10
CA TRP A 426 19.73 -7.49 -31.49
C TRP A 426 18.73 -7.17 -30.38
N ILE A 427 18.68 -5.93 -29.93
CA ILE A 427 17.75 -5.46 -28.91
C ILE A 427 16.76 -4.49 -29.56
N PHE A 428 15.49 -4.87 -29.59
CA PHE A 428 14.38 -4.05 -30.08
C PHE A 428 13.74 -3.31 -28.91
N TYR A 429 13.77 -1.99 -28.94
CA TYR A 429 13.41 -1.16 -27.79
C TYR A 429 12.65 0.12 -28.19
N THR A 430 11.90 0.67 -27.24
CA THR A 430 11.34 2.04 -27.35
C THR A 430 12.28 3.06 -26.71
N ASP A 431 12.62 2.82 -25.43
CA ASP A 431 13.59 3.59 -24.65
C ASP A 431 14.51 2.62 -23.90
N ILE A 432 15.81 2.91 -23.83
CA ILE A 432 16.73 2.23 -22.92
C ILE A 432 16.66 2.94 -21.57
N ARG A 433 16.25 2.22 -20.53
CA ARG A 433 16.18 2.73 -19.15
C ARG A 433 17.33 2.18 -18.33
N ALA A 434 18.48 2.86 -18.41
CA ALA A 434 19.72 2.53 -17.72
C ALA A 434 19.96 3.51 -16.55
N ASP A 435 19.03 3.55 -15.59
CA ASP A 435 18.92 4.63 -14.58
C ASP A 435 19.61 4.32 -13.22
N GLY A 436 20.31 3.21 -13.11
CA GLY A 436 21.08 2.81 -11.92
C GLY A 436 22.55 3.22 -11.98
N LYS A 437 23.24 3.13 -10.83
CA LYS A 437 24.69 3.40 -10.76
C LYS A 437 25.47 2.41 -11.64
N GLY A 438 26.18 2.92 -12.64
CA GLY A 438 26.96 2.10 -13.57
C GLY A 438 26.15 1.53 -14.74
N TYR A 439 24.87 1.90 -14.90
CA TYR A 439 23.99 1.27 -15.89
C TYR A 439 24.21 1.87 -17.29
N GLU A 440 24.40 3.18 -17.38
CA GLU A 440 24.69 3.86 -18.64
C GLU A 440 26.04 3.41 -19.19
N GLU A 441 27.06 3.30 -18.33
CA GLU A 441 28.39 2.79 -18.72
C GLU A 441 28.32 1.32 -19.17
N PHE A 442 27.45 0.52 -18.54
CA PHE A 442 27.21 -0.86 -18.96
C PHE A 442 26.48 -0.94 -20.31
N TYR A 443 25.51 -0.04 -20.56
CA TYR A 443 24.86 0.10 -21.85
C TYR A 443 25.86 0.51 -22.95
N ALA A 444 26.67 1.54 -22.70
CA ALA A 444 27.74 1.96 -23.62
C ALA A 444 28.73 0.81 -23.91
N THR A 445 29.12 0.06 -22.88
CA THR A 445 29.99 -1.12 -23.05
C THR A 445 29.35 -2.17 -23.96
N ALA A 446 28.03 -2.37 -23.91
CA ALA A 446 27.35 -3.29 -24.81
C ALA A 446 27.37 -2.80 -26.27
N GLN A 447 27.28 -1.49 -26.49
CA GLN A 447 27.42 -0.88 -27.83
C GLN A 447 28.85 -1.09 -28.37
N ASP A 448 29.89 -0.91 -27.54
CA ASP A 448 31.28 -1.17 -27.92
C ASP A 448 31.52 -2.64 -28.30
N HIS A 449 30.81 -3.57 -27.64
CA HIS A 449 30.80 -4.99 -27.99
C HIS A 449 29.87 -5.32 -29.17
N LYS A 450 29.42 -4.32 -29.93
CA LYS A 450 28.62 -4.47 -31.15
C LYS A 450 27.26 -5.15 -30.93
N VAL A 451 26.67 -5.02 -29.73
CA VAL A 451 25.25 -5.32 -29.54
C VAL A 451 24.44 -4.33 -30.37
N ARG A 452 23.54 -4.83 -31.22
CA ARG A 452 22.74 -3.98 -32.11
C ARG A 452 21.48 -3.51 -31.40
N PHE A 453 21.23 -2.22 -31.43
CA PHE A 453 20.05 -1.60 -30.84
C PHE A 453 19.18 -1.04 -31.95
N VAL A 454 17.92 -1.49 -32.00
CA VAL A 454 16.92 -1.02 -32.97
C VAL A 454 15.83 -0.30 -32.19
N ARG A 455 15.67 1.00 -32.44
CA ARG A 455 14.65 1.80 -31.76
C ARG A 455 13.31 1.62 -32.46
N GLY A 456 12.60 0.57 -32.08
CA GLY A 456 11.31 0.18 -32.61
C GLY A 456 10.63 -0.84 -31.72
N ARG A 457 9.34 -0.64 -31.42
CA ARG A 457 8.52 -1.70 -30.84
C ARG A 457 8.25 -2.74 -31.93
N VAL A 458 8.47 -4.01 -31.64
CA VAL A 458 8.18 -5.10 -32.58
C VAL A 458 6.68 -5.19 -32.79
N ALA A 459 6.28 -5.22 -34.06
CA ALA A 459 4.88 -5.27 -34.49
C ALA A 459 4.34 -6.71 -34.45
N GLU A 460 5.10 -7.66 -34.99
CA GLU A 460 4.72 -9.08 -34.98
C GLU A 460 5.95 -10.00 -35.04
N ILE A 461 5.79 -11.21 -34.49
CA ILE A 461 6.72 -12.32 -34.59
C ILE A 461 6.02 -13.45 -35.35
N VAL A 462 6.60 -13.87 -36.47
CA VAL A 462 6.03 -14.92 -37.32
C VAL A 462 6.92 -16.16 -37.27
N PRO A 463 6.44 -17.28 -36.69
CA PRO A 463 7.11 -18.57 -36.80
C PRO A 463 7.29 -18.95 -38.28
N SER A 464 8.51 -19.25 -38.71
CA SER A 464 8.76 -19.72 -40.07
C SER A 464 8.88 -21.24 -40.11
N ASN A 465 8.27 -21.87 -41.13
CA ASN A 465 8.41 -23.32 -41.37
C ASN A 465 9.85 -23.73 -41.74
N ASN A 466 10.69 -22.78 -42.15
CA ASN A 466 12.04 -23.01 -42.65
C ASN A 466 13.08 -22.37 -41.72
N ASP A 467 13.52 -23.11 -40.69
CA ASP A 467 14.69 -22.83 -39.82
C ASP A 467 14.92 -21.34 -39.46
N GLY A 468 14.10 -20.79 -38.55
CA GLY A 468 14.27 -19.47 -37.94
C GLY A 468 12.93 -18.76 -37.65
N ILE A 469 12.99 -17.63 -36.98
CA ILE A 469 11.83 -16.83 -36.57
C ILE A 469 11.93 -15.45 -37.22
N LEU A 470 10.85 -15.00 -37.85
CA LEU A 470 10.79 -13.68 -38.47
C LEU A 470 10.32 -12.64 -37.45
N VAL A 471 11.06 -11.55 -37.30
CA VAL A 471 10.73 -10.42 -36.43
C VAL A 471 10.56 -9.17 -37.30
N LYS A 472 9.42 -8.50 -37.18
CA LYS A 472 9.10 -7.28 -37.92
C LYS A 472 8.94 -6.08 -36.99
N ALA A 473 9.63 -5.00 -37.30
CA ALA A 473 9.58 -3.74 -36.56
C ALA A 473 9.78 -2.55 -37.50
N GLU A 474 9.59 -1.34 -36.97
CA GLU A 474 10.01 -0.10 -37.62
C GLU A 474 11.20 0.48 -36.83
N ASP A 475 12.33 0.76 -37.50
CA ASP A 475 13.39 1.56 -36.90
C ASP A 475 13.04 3.04 -37.03
N THR A 476 12.60 3.59 -35.91
CA THR A 476 12.13 4.98 -35.81
C THR A 476 13.25 6.02 -35.98
N LEU A 477 14.54 5.64 -35.86
CA LEU A 477 15.65 6.58 -36.05
C LEU A 477 15.91 6.88 -37.53
N ILE A 478 15.61 5.92 -38.40
CA ILE A 478 15.81 6.04 -39.85
C ILE A 478 14.50 6.03 -40.65
N GLY A 479 13.36 5.80 -39.98
CA GLY A 479 12.03 5.77 -40.60
C GLY A 479 11.85 4.61 -41.58
N ALA A 480 12.45 3.45 -41.29
CA ALA A 480 12.46 2.30 -42.19
C ALA A 480 11.95 1.04 -41.50
N GLN A 481 11.25 0.20 -42.27
CA GLN A 481 10.86 -1.14 -41.80
C GLN A 481 12.10 -2.02 -41.67
N VAL A 482 12.19 -2.72 -40.54
CA VAL A 482 13.20 -3.73 -40.26
C VAL A 482 12.53 -5.09 -40.18
N GLU A 483 12.88 -5.94 -41.12
CA GLU A 483 12.50 -7.35 -41.12
C GLU A 483 13.75 -8.22 -40.99
N GLY A 484 13.79 -9.07 -39.98
CA GLY A 484 14.95 -9.89 -39.68
C GLY A 484 14.56 -11.32 -39.33
N LYS A 485 15.29 -12.28 -39.91
CA LYS A 485 15.23 -13.69 -39.49
C LYS A 485 16.23 -13.95 -38.38
N PHE A 486 15.80 -14.62 -37.32
CA PHE A 486 16.55 -14.89 -36.09
C PHE A 486 16.52 -16.38 -35.74
N ASP A 487 17.56 -16.86 -35.06
CA ASP A 487 17.69 -18.24 -34.59
C ASP A 487 16.89 -18.49 -33.29
N LEU A 488 16.80 -17.45 -32.45
CA LEU A 488 16.14 -17.46 -31.15
C LEU A 488 15.58 -16.06 -30.88
N VAL A 489 14.39 -16.01 -30.27
CA VAL A 489 13.77 -14.76 -29.82
C VAL A 489 13.56 -14.82 -28.30
N VAL A 490 13.97 -13.76 -27.61
CA VAL A 490 13.90 -13.63 -26.15
C VAL A 490 12.93 -12.50 -25.79
N LEU A 491 11.86 -12.83 -25.10
CA LEU A 491 10.83 -11.88 -24.66
C LEU A 491 11.18 -11.35 -23.26
N ALA A 492 11.46 -10.04 -23.15
CA ALA A 492 11.64 -9.38 -21.86
C ALA A 492 10.28 -8.98 -21.29
N LEU A 493 9.68 -9.91 -20.56
CA LEU A 493 8.31 -9.83 -20.06
C LEU A 493 8.12 -8.74 -19.00
N GLY A 494 6.87 -8.27 -18.92
CA GLY A 494 6.37 -7.48 -17.82
C GLY A 494 6.48 -8.20 -16.48
N ILE A 495 6.55 -7.41 -15.41
CA ILE A 495 6.54 -7.90 -14.03
C ILE A 495 5.19 -7.57 -13.42
N VAL A 496 4.56 -8.57 -12.82
CA VAL A 496 3.27 -8.49 -12.14
C VAL A 496 3.42 -8.96 -10.68
N PRO A 497 2.46 -8.64 -9.80
CA PRO A 497 2.47 -9.10 -8.41
C PRO A 497 2.53 -10.63 -8.31
N ASN A 498 3.00 -11.15 -7.17
CA ASN A 498 3.05 -12.59 -6.98
C ASN A 498 1.64 -13.21 -6.87
N PHE A 499 1.48 -14.48 -7.24
CA PHE A 499 0.23 -15.21 -7.05
C PHE A 499 -0.20 -15.16 -5.58
N GLY A 500 -1.46 -14.80 -5.35
CA GLY A 500 -2.05 -14.67 -4.01
C GLY A 500 -1.77 -13.33 -3.30
N THR A 501 -1.19 -12.32 -3.99
CA THR A 501 -0.90 -11.01 -3.36
C THR A 501 -2.16 -10.35 -2.79
N GLU A 502 -3.28 -10.33 -3.54
CA GLU A 502 -4.54 -9.78 -3.04
C GLU A 502 -5.12 -10.56 -1.86
N GLU A 503 -5.03 -11.89 -1.90
CA GLU A 503 -5.50 -12.75 -0.80
C GLU A 503 -4.66 -12.52 0.46
N LEU A 504 -3.33 -12.40 0.31
CA LEU A 504 -2.44 -12.05 1.39
C LEU A 504 -2.75 -10.66 1.94
N ALA A 505 -2.97 -9.67 1.08
CA ALA A 505 -3.32 -8.32 1.49
C ALA A 505 -4.60 -8.31 2.35
N LYS A 506 -5.63 -9.07 1.95
CA LYS A 506 -6.85 -9.28 2.74
C LYS A 506 -6.56 -9.92 4.10
N LYS A 507 -5.78 -11.01 4.14
CA LYS A 507 -5.39 -11.70 5.39
C LYS A 507 -4.60 -10.81 6.35
N LEU A 508 -3.76 -9.93 5.81
CA LEU A 508 -2.94 -8.99 6.57
C LEU A 508 -3.66 -7.67 6.88
N GLY A 509 -4.82 -7.40 6.27
CA GLY A 509 -5.53 -6.12 6.41
C GLY A 509 -4.74 -4.93 5.85
N ILE A 510 -4.08 -5.11 4.71
CA ILE A 510 -3.36 -4.06 3.97
C ILE A 510 -3.89 -3.93 2.54
N GLN A 511 -3.49 -2.89 1.83
CA GLN A 511 -4.05 -2.56 0.51
C GLN A 511 -3.15 -2.97 -0.64
N VAL A 512 -3.78 -3.13 -1.81
CA VAL A 512 -3.11 -3.25 -3.11
C VAL A 512 -3.35 -1.97 -3.93
N GLY A 513 -2.35 -1.55 -4.68
CA GLY A 513 -2.43 -0.43 -5.61
C GLY A 513 -3.20 -0.80 -6.87
N SER A 514 -3.43 0.20 -7.73
CA SER A 514 -4.08 0.00 -9.04
C SER A 514 -3.26 -0.83 -10.04
N ASP A 515 -1.96 -1.00 -9.76
CA ASP A 515 -1.02 -1.87 -10.47
C ASP A 515 -0.98 -3.31 -9.89
N GLY A 516 -1.77 -3.57 -8.84
CA GLY A 516 -1.92 -4.86 -8.16
C GLY A 516 -0.84 -5.18 -7.13
N PHE A 517 0.21 -4.34 -6.99
CA PHE A 517 1.24 -4.54 -5.97
C PHE A 517 0.73 -4.13 -4.59
N LEU A 518 1.42 -4.53 -3.52
CA LEU A 518 1.10 -4.02 -2.19
C LEU A 518 1.40 -2.52 -2.15
N LEU A 519 0.51 -1.76 -1.51
CA LEU A 519 0.60 -0.30 -1.49
C LEU A 519 1.38 0.16 -0.26
N GLU A 520 2.31 1.09 -0.43
CA GLU A 520 2.96 1.79 0.68
C GLU A 520 2.05 2.86 1.30
N ARG A 521 2.36 3.28 2.53
CA ARG A 521 1.60 4.33 3.25
C ARG A 521 1.74 5.68 2.58
N HIS A 522 2.95 6.01 2.12
CA HIS A 522 3.20 7.25 1.41
C HIS A 522 4.46 7.15 0.55
N TYR A 523 4.30 7.44 -0.74
CA TYR A 523 5.33 7.35 -1.78
C TYR A 523 6.72 7.88 -1.39
N LYS A 524 6.80 9.06 -0.74
CA LYS A 524 8.08 9.69 -0.33
C LYS A 524 8.43 9.58 1.16
N LEU A 525 7.46 9.82 2.04
CA LEU A 525 7.70 9.97 3.48
C LEU A 525 7.75 8.64 4.23
N ARG A 526 7.00 7.64 3.76
CA ARG A 526 6.91 6.31 4.37
C ARG A 526 6.82 5.23 3.27
N PRO A 527 7.88 5.04 2.48
CA PRO A 527 7.86 4.21 1.27
C PRO A 527 7.89 2.70 1.54
N VAL A 528 8.13 2.28 2.79
CA VAL A 528 8.21 0.86 3.19
C VAL A 528 7.22 0.49 4.29
N ASP A 529 6.49 1.48 4.83
CA ASP A 529 5.41 1.26 5.80
C ASP A 529 4.14 0.90 4.99
N SER A 530 3.31 -0.02 5.48
CA SER A 530 1.96 -0.21 4.95
C SER A 530 0.96 0.75 5.60
N GLN A 531 -0.30 0.74 5.15
CA GLN A 531 -1.39 1.51 5.75
C GLN A 531 -1.70 1.03 7.17
N ARG A 532 -1.44 -0.25 7.47
CA ARG A 532 -1.56 -0.83 8.80
C ARG A 532 -0.24 -0.66 9.54
N GLU A 533 -0.28 0.06 10.67
CA GLU A 533 0.89 0.26 11.52
C GLU A 533 1.44 -1.07 12.02
N GLY A 534 2.76 -1.20 12.20
CA GLY A 534 3.40 -2.48 12.53
C GLY A 534 3.46 -3.50 11.36
N LEU A 535 2.92 -3.17 10.18
CA LEU A 535 3.10 -3.93 8.94
C LEU A 535 3.94 -3.12 7.95
N PHE A 536 4.95 -3.78 7.38
CA PHE A 536 5.87 -3.20 6.40
C PHE A 536 5.91 -4.03 5.12
N VAL A 537 6.36 -3.42 4.04
CA VAL A 537 6.50 -4.07 2.73
C VAL A 537 7.89 -3.78 2.17
N ALA A 538 8.49 -4.74 1.46
CA ALA A 538 9.79 -4.56 0.83
C ALA A 538 9.97 -5.36 -0.45
N GLY A 539 10.83 -4.84 -1.33
CA GLY A 539 11.25 -5.44 -2.58
C GLY A 539 10.17 -5.40 -3.65
N CYS A 540 10.19 -6.40 -4.54
CA CYS A 540 9.25 -6.45 -5.65
C CYS A 540 7.79 -6.70 -5.26
N ALA A 541 7.49 -6.83 -3.96
CA ALA A 541 6.12 -6.83 -3.46
C ALA A 541 5.46 -5.43 -3.55
N LEU A 542 6.26 -4.35 -3.52
CA LEU A 542 5.80 -2.96 -3.70
C LEU A 542 5.75 -2.54 -5.16
N SER A 543 6.76 -2.91 -5.95
CA SER A 543 6.87 -2.51 -7.36
C SER A 543 8.04 -3.21 -8.06
N PRO A 544 8.09 -3.27 -9.40
CA PRO A 544 9.23 -3.82 -10.11
C PRO A 544 10.54 -3.10 -9.79
N LYS A 545 11.57 -3.83 -9.33
CA LYS A 545 12.89 -3.32 -8.93
C LYS A 545 14.01 -4.28 -9.29
N ASP A 546 15.23 -3.78 -9.39
CA ASP A 546 16.42 -4.62 -9.50
C ASP A 546 16.94 -5.14 -8.14
N VAL A 547 17.98 -5.97 -8.16
CA VAL A 547 18.56 -6.58 -6.95
C VAL A 547 19.16 -5.52 -6.00
N ARG A 548 19.79 -4.47 -6.53
CA ARG A 548 20.44 -3.43 -5.74
C ARG A 548 19.39 -2.58 -5.04
N GLU A 549 18.40 -2.07 -5.78
CA GLU A 549 17.28 -1.30 -5.24
C GLU A 549 16.53 -2.11 -4.19
N THR A 550 16.24 -3.39 -4.48
CA THR A 550 15.59 -4.31 -3.53
C THR A 550 16.40 -4.49 -2.25
N THR A 551 17.73 -4.58 -2.35
CA THR A 551 18.61 -4.73 -1.18
C THR A 551 18.63 -3.46 -0.32
N LEU A 552 18.71 -2.28 -0.95
CA LEU A 552 18.66 -0.99 -0.26
C LEU A 552 17.31 -0.78 0.44
N GLU A 553 16.21 -1.12 -0.22
CA GLU A 553 14.87 -1.05 0.35
C GLU A 553 14.72 -2.01 1.54
N ALA A 554 15.21 -3.26 1.43
CA ALA A 554 15.19 -4.21 2.53
C ALA A 554 15.98 -3.72 3.77
N MET A 555 17.13 -3.09 3.57
CA MET A 555 17.90 -2.47 4.66
C MET A 555 17.13 -1.29 5.30
N ALA A 556 16.48 -0.46 4.49
CA ALA A 556 15.63 0.62 4.98
C ALA A 556 14.43 0.07 5.77
N THR A 557 13.77 -0.98 5.28
CA THR A 557 12.69 -1.67 5.98
C THR A 557 13.17 -2.25 7.30
N ALA A 558 14.29 -2.96 7.35
CA ALA A 558 14.86 -3.48 8.60
C ALA A 558 15.15 -2.37 9.61
N SER A 559 15.67 -1.23 9.17
CA SER A 559 15.89 -0.06 10.04
C SER A 559 14.57 0.52 10.59
N ARG A 560 13.55 0.63 9.74
CA ARG A 560 12.21 1.09 10.14
C ARG A 560 11.54 0.15 11.13
N VAL A 561 11.62 -1.16 10.89
CA VAL A 561 11.14 -2.21 11.80
C VAL A 561 11.88 -2.12 13.13
N ALA A 562 13.22 -2.09 13.13
CA ALA A 562 14.03 -1.97 14.34
C ALA A 562 13.71 -0.70 15.14
N THR A 563 13.39 0.41 14.47
CA THR A 563 12.94 1.64 15.13
C THR A 563 11.57 1.47 15.80
N PHE A 564 10.68 0.69 15.17
CA PHE A 564 9.34 0.43 15.69
C PHE A 564 9.40 -0.50 16.92
N VAL A 565 10.06 -1.66 16.82
CA VAL A 565 10.14 -2.64 17.91
C VAL A 565 11.16 -2.26 19.00
N GLY A 566 12.22 -1.53 18.63
CA GLY A 566 13.32 -1.19 19.54
C GLY A 566 12.96 -0.21 20.65
N LYS A 567 11.82 0.49 20.53
CA LYS A 567 11.28 1.31 21.61
C LYS A 567 10.79 0.47 22.79
N GLY A 568 10.51 -0.82 22.61
CA GLY A 568 9.98 -1.72 23.63
C GLY A 568 8.52 -1.43 24.01
N GLU A 569 8.02 -0.25 23.69
CA GLU A 569 6.64 0.17 23.85
C GLU A 569 6.17 0.98 22.63
N ILE A 570 4.88 0.90 22.34
CA ILE A 570 4.23 1.79 21.37
C ILE A 570 3.20 2.66 22.07
N SER A 571 3.08 3.88 21.57
CA SER A 571 2.01 4.79 21.92
C SER A 571 0.71 4.32 21.28
N VAL A 572 -0.26 3.94 22.10
CA VAL A 572 -1.62 3.66 21.67
C VAL A 572 -2.33 5.00 21.48
N SER A 573 -2.90 5.21 20.29
CA SER A 573 -3.70 6.41 20.02
C SER A 573 -4.81 6.50 21.08
N PRO A 574 -4.97 7.65 21.76
CA PRO A 574 -6.06 7.83 22.70
C PRO A 574 -7.39 8.17 22.01
N GLU A 575 -7.40 8.27 20.68
CA GLU A 575 -8.57 8.52 19.83
C GLU A 575 -9.38 7.23 19.61
N VAL A 576 -9.76 6.57 20.71
CA VAL A 576 -10.53 5.32 20.72
C VAL A 576 -11.97 5.56 21.15
N VAL A 577 -12.85 4.65 20.76
CA VAL A 577 -14.25 4.69 21.23
C VAL A 577 -14.35 4.31 22.70
N TYR A 578 -15.36 4.81 23.38
CA TYR A 578 -15.67 4.46 24.76
C TYR A 578 -17.17 4.23 24.95
N ILE A 579 -17.52 3.40 25.94
CA ILE A 579 -18.91 3.07 26.27
C ILE A 579 -19.36 3.90 27.48
N ILE A 580 -20.48 4.60 27.33
CA ILE A 580 -21.22 5.26 28.41
C ILE A 580 -22.10 4.19 29.06
N GLN A 581 -21.57 3.53 30.09
CA GLN A 581 -22.19 2.34 30.68
C GLN A 581 -23.64 2.57 31.13
N GLU A 582 -23.96 3.77 31.63
CA GLU A 582 -25.29 4.16 32.10
C GLU A 582 -26.37 4.15 31.00
N LYS A 583 -25.97 4.27 29.73
CA LYS A 583 -26.87 4.21 28.56
C LYS A 583 -26.87 2.83 27.89
N CYS A 584 -25.89 1.97 28.17
CA CYS A 584 -25.70 0.73 27.44
C CYS A 584 -26.69 -0.34 27.93
N ASP A 585 -27.49 -0.90 27.01
CA ASP A 585 -28.39 -2.03 27.28
C ASP A 585 -27.82 -3.38 26.80
N MET A 586 -26.52 -3.40 26.47
CA MET A 586 -25.78 -4.58 26.00
C MET A 586 -26.42 -5.31 24.79
N CYS A 587 -27.03 -4.57 23.84
CA CYS A 587 -27.66 -5.14 22.64
C CYS A 587 -26.68 -5.73 21.59
N GLU A 588 -25.37 -5.66 21.81
CA GLU A 588 -24.30 -6.27 21.00
C GLU A 588 -24.16 -5.78 19.54
N ILE A 589 -24.94 -4.78 19.11
CA ILE A 589 -24.84 -4.22 17.75
C ILE A 589 -23.41 -3.74 17.47
N CYS A 590 -22.78 -3.08 18.43
CA CYS A 590 -21.41 -2.56 18.31
C CYS A 590 -20.34 -3.64 18.11
N ILE A 591 -20.55 -4.85 18.64
CA ILE A 591 -19.67 -6.00 18.42
C ILE A 591 -19.76 -6.45 16.96
N LYS A 592 -20.99 -6.58 16.45
CA LYS A 592 -21.26 -7.04 15.08
C LYS A 592 -20.75 -6.09 14.00
N VAL A 593 -20.76 -4.78 14.27
CA VAL A 593 -20.30 -3.77 13.29
C VAL A 593 -18.82 -3.40 13.43
N CYS A 594 -18.09 -3.93 14.42
CA CYS A 594 -16.69 -3.59 14.61
C CYS A 594 -15.81 -4.33 13.59
N PRO A 595 -15.13 -3.65 12.66
CA PRO A 595 -14.36 -4.31 11.60
C PRO A 595 -13.08 -4.97 12.11
N VAL A 596 -12.64 -4.65 13.32
CA VAL A 596 -11.38 -5.09 13.94
C VAL A 596 -11.60 -5.84 15.25
N ALA A 597 -12.85 -6.23 15.53
CA ALA A 597 -13.24 -6.97 16.74
C ALA A 597 -12.74 -6.36 18.06
N ALA A 598 -12.63 -5.03 18.14
CA ALA A 598 -12.15 -4.33 19.33
C ALA A 598 -13.21 -4.17 20.44
N VAL A 599 -14.46 -4.54 20.18
CA VAL A 599 -15.57 -4.44 21.14
C VAL A 599 -15.83 -5.82 21.73
N GLU A 600 -15.67 -5.94 23.04
CA GLU A 600 -15.75 -7.22 23.75
C GLU A 600 -16.89 -7.22 24.76
N LYS A 601 -17.52 -8.38 24.96
CA LYS A 601 -18.57 -8.58 25.97
C LYS A 601 -17.98 -9.28 27.18
N SER A 602 -18.08 -8.62 28.33
CA SER A 602 -17.91 -9.26 29.64
C SER A 602 -19.29 -9.64 30.22
N PRO A 603 -19.36 -10.44 31.30
CA PRO A 603 -20.63 -10.78 31.94
C PRO A 603 -21.43 -9.55 32.41
N GLU A 604 -20.76 -8.42 32.67
CA GLU A 604 -21.36 -7.24 33.32
C GLU A 604 -21.44 -6.02 32.39
N ALA A 605 -20.65 -5.96 31.31
CA ALA A 605 -20.56 -4.78 30.46
C ALA A 605 -20.00 -5.08 29.06
N ILE A 606 -20.31 -4.20 28.11
CA ILE A 606 -19.54 -4.08 26.86
C ILE A 606 -18.32 -3.20 27.12
N THR A 607 -17.14 -3.66 26.66
CA THR A 607 -15.85 -2.99 26.84
C THR A 607 -15.13 -2.82 25.51
N ILE A 608 -14.15 -1.93 25.47
CA ILE A 608 -13.34 -1.63 24.29
C ILE A 608 -11.89 -2.00 24.58
N ASN A 609 -11.31 -2.83 23.72
CA ASN A 609 -9.88 -3.04 23.68
C ASN A 609 -9.22 -1.83 23.00
N PRO A 610 -8.51 -0.97 23.75
CA PRO A 610 -7.96 0.28 23.20
C PRO A 610 -6.82 0.03 22.22
N ILE A 611 -6.18 -1.15 22.25
CA ILE A 611 -5.07 -1.49 21.37
C ILE A 611 -5.59 -1.95 20.00
N SER A 612 -6.66 -2.74 19.99
CA SER A 612 -7.33 -3.18 18.76
C SER A 612 -8.18 -2.10 18.11
N CYS A 613 -8.67 -1.12 18.90
CA CYS A 613 -9.55 -0.07 18.38
C CYS A 613 -8.79 0.90 17.47
N VAL A 614 -9.08 0.85 16.17
CA VAL A 614 -8.49 1.77 15.17
C VAL A 614 -9.15 3.16 15.12
N GLY A 615 -10.07 3.46 16.05
CA GLY A 615 -10.72 4.78 16.13
C GLY A 615 -11.64 5.14 14.95
N CYS A 616 -12.11 4.17 14.16
CA CYS A 616 -12.93 4.43 12.96
C CYS A 616 -14.31 5.06 13.26
N GLY A 617 -14.87 4.81 14.45
CA GLY A 617 -16.15 5.39 14.86
C GLY A 617 -17.40 4.79 14.22
N ILE A 618 -17.30 3.72 13.43
CA ILE A 618 -18.44 3.06 12.74
C ILE A 618 -19.54 2.63 13.72
N CYS A 619 -19.16 2.19 14.93
CA CYS A 619 -20.11 1.74 15.94
C CYS A 619 -20.91 2.87 16.59
N VAL A 620 -20.45 4.12 16.52
CA VAL A 620 -21.06 5.28 17.18
C VAL A 620 -22.48 5.55 16.65
N PRO A 621 -22.68 5.83 15.33
CA PRO A 621 -24.02 6.09 14.81
C PRO A 621 -24.91 4.84 14.74
N ARG A 622 -24.37 3.65 15.03
CA ARG A 622 -25.12 2.38 15.06
C ARG A 622 -25.67 2.06 16.44
N CYS A 623 -25.22 2.74 17.49
CA CYS A 623 -25.71 2.51 18.84
C CYS A 623 -27.11 3.14 19.01
N PRO A 624 -28.19 2.35 19.19
CA PRO A 624 -29.54 2.89 19.33
C PRO A 624 -29.76 3.65 20.64
N ARG A 625 -28.86 3.48 21.61
CA ARG A 625 -28.90 4.16 22.91
C ARG A 625 -27.97 5.35 23.00
N GLU A 626 -27.18 5.62 21.95
CA GLU A 626 -26.13 6.65 21.97
C GLU A 626 -25.20 6.47 23.18
N ALA A 627 -24.91 5.21 23.48
CA ALA A 627 -24.07 4.77 24.59
C ALA A 627 -22.60 4.62 24.18
N ILE A 628 -22.24 5.01 22.95
CA ILE A 628 -20.89 4.91 22.41
C ILE A 628 -20.52 6.28 21.86
N ASP A 629 -19.32 6.75 22.16
CA ASP A 629 -18.76 7.94 21.52
C ASP A 629 -17.26 7.74 21.25
N LEU A 630 -16.66 8.65 20.49
CA LEU A 630 -15.29 8.54 20.00
C LEU A 630 -14.44 9.72 20.50
N LYS A 631 -13.37 9.43 21.24
CA LYS A 631 -12.42 10.46 21.69
C LYS A 631 -11.80 11.20 20.49
N ASN A 632 -11.68 12.51 20.61
CA ASN A 632 -11.25 13.44 19.54
C ASN A 632 -12.12 13.43 18.26
N SER A 633 -13.29 12.78 18.28
CA SER A 633 -14.34 12.95 17.27
C SER A 633 -15.70 12.68 17.91
N THR A 634 -15.92 13.32 19.06
CA THR A 634 -17.13 13.14 19.85
C THR A 634 -18.34 13.69 19.10
N GLU A 635 -19.54 13.26 19.48
CA GLU A 635 -20.77 13.78 18.85
C GLU A 635 -20.85 15.31 18.96
N ALA A 636 -20.48 15.86 20.12
CA ALA A 636 -20.44 17.31 20.34
C ALA A 636 -19.40 18.02 19.46
N GLN A 637 -18.20 17.45 19.33
CA GLN A 637 -17.12 18.00 18.49
C GLN A 637 -17.52 18.03 17.01
N LEU A 638 -18.04 16.92 16.48
CA LEU A 638 -18.39 16.80 15.07
C LEU A 638 -19.61 17.70 14.74
N MET A 639 -20.62 17.74 15.59
CA MET A 639 -21.78 18.62 15.42
C MET A 639 -21.40 20.12 15.44
N ALA A 640 -20.47 20.51 16.31
CA ALA A 640 -19.95 21.88 16.37
C ALA A 640 -19.16 22.24 15.10
N GLN A 641 -18.28 21.34 14.63
CA GLN A 641 -17.53 21.54 13.40
C GLN A 641 -18.45 21.72 12.19
N ILE A 642 -19.44 20.82 12.03
CA ILE A 642 -20.40 20.86 10.93
C ILE A 642 -21.15 22.19 10.92
N ARG A 643 -21.59 22.66 12.09
CA ARG A 643 -22.27 23.96 12.23
C ARG A 643 -21.38 25.09 11.73
N GLY A 644 -20.15 25.20 12.24
CA GLY A 644 -19.24 26.30 11.90
C GLY A 644 -18.84 26.32 10.41
N VAL A 645 -18.58 25.16 9.82
CA VAL A 645 -18.22 25.05 8.39
C VAL A 645 -19.41 25.35 7.47
N SER A 646 -20.61 24.92 7.88
CA SER A 646 -21.82 25.08 7.06
C SER A 646 -22.37 26.50 7.10
N GLU A 647 -22.10 27.25 8.16
CA GLU A 647 -22.56 28.64 8.34
C GLU A 647 -21.88 29.62 7.36
N GLY A 648 -22.57 30.68 6.96
CA GLY A 648 -22.03 31.74 6.11
C GLY A 648 -21.76 31.35 4.65
N GLY A 649 -21.09 32.23 3.90
CA GLY A 649 -20.76 32.02 2.49
C GLY A 649 -21.93 32.16 1.52
N LYS A 650 -21.65 32.12 0.21
CA LYS A 650 -22.68 32.19 -0.86
C LYS A 650 -23.19 30.76 -1.15
N PRO A 651 -24.51 30.50 -1.12
CA PRO A 651 -25.06 29.22 -1.55
C PRO A 651 -24.95 29.05 -3.09
N PRO A 652 -24.93 27.82 -3.61
CA PRO A 652 -25.06 26.56 -2.88
C PRO A 652 -23.77 26.12 -2.19
N LYS A 653 -23.85 25.54 -0.99
CA LYS A 653 -22.71 25.01 -0.23
C LYS A 653 -22.72 23.47 -0.20
N ILE A 654 -21.55 22.85 -0.36
CA ILE A 654 -21.39 21.40 -0.28
C ILE A 654 -20.47 21.04 0.88
N ILE A 655 -20.93 20.16 1.77
CA ILE A 655 -20.09 19.61 2.84
C ILE A 655 -19.63 18.22 2.43
N ALA A 656 -18.32 18.04 2.30
CA ALA A 656 -17.70 16.76 1.97
C ALA A 656 -17.01 16.19 3.20
N PHE A 657 -17.53 15.07 3.71
CA PHE A 657 -16.88 14.29 4.76
C PHE A 657 -15.92 13.31 4.10
N LEU A 658 -14.63 13.43 4.39
CA LEU A 658 -13.57 12.60 3.82
C LEU A 658 -12.96 11.74 4.93
N GLU A 659 -12.78 10.45 4.67
CA GLU A 659 -11.93 9.60 5.52
C GLU A 659 -10.52 10.21 5.65
N LYS A 660 -9.98 10.20 6.87
CA LYS A 660 -8.82 11.00 7.27
C LYS A 660 -7.49 10.61 6.60
N GLU A 661 -7.35 9.38 6.13
CA GLU A 661 -6.10 8.86 5.57
C GLU A 661 -6.02 8.99 4.05
N ILE A 662 -6.86 8.24 3.34
CA ILE A 662 -6.79 8.04 1.89
C ILE A 662 -7.64 9.06 1.17
N ALA A 663 -8.91 9.20 1.56
CA ALA A 663 -9.84 10.15 0.94
C ALA A 663 -9.35 11.60 1.10
N TYR A 664 -8.98 11.98 2.33
CA TYR A 664 -8.40 13.29 2.64
C TYR A 664 -7.03 13.47 1.96
N GLY A 665 -6.20 12.41 1.92
CA GLY A 665 -4.92 12.42 1.22
C GLY A 665 -5.07 12.66 -0.28
N SER A 666 -6.08 12.08 -0.94
CA SER A 666 -6.37 12.30 -2.36
C SER A 666 -6.79 13.75 -2.61
N ALA A 667 -7.56 14.37 -1.70
CA ALA A 667 -7.85 15.80 -1.80
C ALA A 667 -6.60 16.67 -1.60
N ASP A 668 -5.68 16.29 -0.70
CA ASP A 668 -4.40 16.97 -0.54
C ASP A 668 -3.51 16.84 -1.79
N LEU A 669 -3.52 15.69 -2.46
CA LEU A 669 -2.81 15.47 -3.71
C LEU A 669 -3.37 16.32 -4.87
N ALA A 670 -4.67 16.59 -4.89
CA ALA A 670 -5.24 17.54 -5.86
C ALA A 670 -4.59 18.93 -5.71
N GLY A 671 -4.44 19.41 -4.46
CA GLY A 671 -3.73 20.66 -4.16
C GLY A 671 -2.26 20.62 -4.53
N GLN A 672 -1.54 19.55 -4.21
CA GLN A 672 -0.13 19.40 -4.59
C GLN A 672 0.06 19.39 -6.11
N SER A 673 -0.91 18.82 -6.83
CA SER A 673 -0.94 18.77 -8.29
C SER A 673 -1.55 20.02 -8.94
N ARG A 674 -1.95 21.03 -8.16
CA ARG A 674 -2.57 22.29 -8.63
C ARG A 674 -3.82 22.06 -9.47
N VAL A 675 -4.63 21.07 -9.09
CA VAL A 675 -5.90 20.76 -9.76
C VAL A 675 -7.03 21.43 -9.00
N SER A 676 -7.72 22.36 -9.65
CA SER A 676 -8.83 23.09 -9.07
C SER A 676 -10.09 22.23 -8.92
N PHE A 677 -10.92 22.57 -7.94
CA PHE A 677 -12.26 22.03 -7.75
C PHE A 677 -13.20 23.11 -7.19
N PRO A 678 -14.52 22.92 -7.15
CA PRO A 678 -15.44 24.01 -6.84
C PRO A 678 -15.19 24.65 -5.47
N PRO A 679 -15.12 26.00 -5.39
CA PRO A 679 -14.78 26.71 -4.16
C PRO A 679 -15.90 26.71 -3.13
N ASN A 680 -17.08 26.16 -3.44
CA ASN A 680 -18.20 25.98 -2.52
C ASN A 680 -18.20 24.62 -1.80
N VAL A 681 -17.25 23.72 -2.13
CA VAL A 681 -17.03 22.47 -1.40
C VAL A 681 -16.18 22.76 -0.15
N ARG A 682 -16.70 22.40 1.02
CA ARG A 682 -16.00 22.46 2.32
C ARG A 682 -15.73 21.04 2.80
N ILE A 683 -14.46 20.75 3.09
CA ILE A 683 -14.03 19.41 3.50
C ILE A 683 -13.98 19.34 5.03
N ILE A 684 -14.55 18.28 5.59
CA ILE A 684 -14.39 17.89 6.99
C ILE A 684 -13.74 16.51 7.00
N GLY A 685 -12.55 16.40 7.60
CA GLY A 685 -11.90 15.12 7.82
C GLY A 685 -12.59 14.35 8.94
N VAL A 686 -12.94 13.09 8.70
CA VAL A 686 -13.51 12.18 9.70
C VAL A 686 -12.71 10.89 9.77
N PRO A 687 -12.66 10.17 10.92
CA PRO A 687 -11.88 8.93 11.02
C PRO A 687 -12.30 7.83 10.04
N SER A 688 -13.59 7.78 9.71
CA SER A 688 -14.19 7.08 8.59
C SER A 688 -15.52 7.76 8.31
N THR A 689 -16.00 7.70 7.07
CA THR A 689 -17.35 8.17 6.75
C THR A 689 -18.43 7.36 7.46
N GLY A 690 -18.14 6.14 7.91
CA GLY A 690 -19.02 5.36 8.77
C GLY A 690 -19.28 5.96 10.15
N ARG A 691 -18.48 6.96 10.59
CA ARG A 691 -18.77 7.79 11.79
C ARG A 691 -19.92 8.77 11.57
N VAL A 692 -20.24 9.11 10.31
CA VAL A 692 -21.20 10.15 9.94
C VAL A 692 -22.61 9.56 9.81
N GLY A 693 -23.35 9.53 10.92
CA GLY A 693 -24.77 9.15 10.91
C GLY A 693 -25.73 10.24 10.39
N LEU A 694 -27.03 9.91 10.30
CA LEU A 694 -28.07 10.84 9.82
C LEU A 694 -28.09 12.19 10.56
N LYS A 695 -27.90 12.20 11.89
CA LYS A 695 -27.90 13.43 12.71
C LYS A 695 -26.91 14.47 12.19
N HIS A 696 -25.72 14.04 11.77
CA HIS A 696 -24.67 14.88 11.19
C HIS A 696 -25.08 15.46 9.83
N VAL A 697 -25.65 14.62 8.96
CA VAL A 697 -26.12 15.03 7.63
C VAL A 697 -27.25 16.07 7.77
N LEU A 698 -28.21 15.82 8.66
CA LEU A 698 -29.27 16.77 8.99
C LEU A 698 -28.71 18.06 9.59
N GLN A 699 -27.70 17.99 10.47
CA GLN A 699 -27.05 19.17 11.03
C GLN A 699 -26.39 20.03 9.94
N ALA A 700 -25.75 19.42 8.96
CA ALA A 700 -25.17 20.14 7.82
C ALA A 700 -26.26 20.91 7.07
N PHE A 701 -27.37 20.26 6.73
CA PHE A 701 -28.51 20.90 6.06
C PHE A 701 -29.17 21.98 6.93
N ALA A 702 -29.34 21.75 8.23
CA ALA A 702 -29.89 22.76 9.15
C ALA A 702 -29.00 24.00 9.28
N SER A 703 -27.68 23.85 9.07
CA SER A 703 -26.69 24.91 9.30
C SER A 703 -26.30 25.69 8.05
N GLY A 704 -26.64 25.23 6.85
CA GLY A 704 -26.35 25.96 5.60
C GLY A 704 -25.99 25.12 4.39
N ALA A 705 -25.70 23.82 4.55
CA ALA A 705 -25.38 22.94 3.42
C ALA A 705 -26.56 22.78 2.46
N ASP A 706 -26.27 22.67 1.16
CA ASP A 706 -27.21 22.39 0.08
C ASP A 706 -26.98 21.00 -0.53
N GLY A 707 -25.80 20.43 -0.30
CA GLY A 707 -25.46 19.05 -0.62
C GLY A 707 -24.41 18.48 0.34
N VAL A 708 -24.41 17.17 0.49
CA VAL A 708 -23.46 16.42 1.33
C VAL A 708 -22.81 15.30 0.53
N ILE A 709 -21.49 15.14 0.67
CA ILE A 709 -20.71 14.06 0.07
C ILE A 709 -20.06 13.23 1.20
N LEU A 710 -20.11 11.90 1.11
CA LEU A 710 -19.31 10.97 1.91
C LEU A 710 -18.25 10.31 1.00
N LEU A 711 -16.98 10.54 1.28
CA LEU A 711 -15.86 10.03 0.51
C LEU A 711 -15.01 9.10 1.37
N GLU A 712 -15.02 7.82 1.05
CA GLU A 712 -14.36 6.77 1.83
C GLU A 712 -13.14 6.19 1.08
N ASP A 713 -12.28 5.54 1.83
CA ASP A 713 -11.24 4.67 1.29
C ASP A 713 -11.85 3.38 0.70
N HIS A 714 -11.54 3.08 -0.56
CA HIS A 714 -11.97 1.83 -1.20
C HIS A 714 -11.45 0.57 -0.49
N GLY A 715 -10.24 0.64 0.08
CA GLY A 715 -9.60 -0.45 0.82
C GLY A 715 -9.70 -0.32 2.34
N GLY A 716 -10.54 0.59 2.84
CA GLY A 716 -10.63 0.91 4.26
C GLY A 716 -11.43 -0.12 5.07
N VAL A 717 -11.44 0.08 6.40
CA VAL A 717 -12.22 -0.76 7.32
C VAL A 717 -13.75 -0.59 7.15
N PHE A 718 -14.19 0.47 6.47
CA PHE A 718 -15.58 0.69 6.09
C PHE A 718 -15.71 0.45 4.58
N THR A 719 -16.10 -0.77 4.21
CA THR A 719 -16.10 -1.23 2.82
C THR A 719 -17.04 -0.41 1.93
N GLU A 720 -16.79 -0.45 0.61
CA GLU A 720 -17.66 0.24 -0.35
C GLU A 720 -19.13 -0.23 -0.27
N GLU A 721 -19.36 -1.52 -0.06
CA GLU A 721 -20.71 -2.06 0.20
C GLU A 721 -21.33 -1.47 1.47
N ALA A 722 -20.57 -1.42 2.56
CA ALA A 722 -21.04 -0.85 3.82
C ALA A 722 -21.36 0.65 3.69
N LEU A 723 -20.53 1.41 2.96
CA LEU A 723 -20.78 2.82 2.62
C LEU A 723 -22.07 2.97 1.81
N ARG A 724 -22.22 2.15 0.77
CA ARG A 724 -23.40 2.19 -0.11
C ARG A 724 -24.68 1.91 0.66
N GLU A 725 -24.70 0.87 1.50
CA GLU A 725 -25.83 0.55 2.36
C GLU A 725 -26.15 1.67 3.34
N HIS A 726 -25.12 2.22 3.99
CA HIS A 726 -25.27 3.31 4.94
C HIS A 726 -25.91 4.55 4.32
N VAL A 727 -25.47 4.92 3.12
CA VAL A 727 -26.00 6.08 2.38
C VAL A 727 -27.40 5.82 1.83
N ILE A 728 -27.69 4.59 1.37
CA ILE A 728 -29.05 4.20 0.95
C ILE A 728 -30.03 4.36 2.12
N GLN A 729 -29.63 3.94 3.32
CA GLN A 729 -30.46 4.07 4.51
C GLN A 729 -30.72 5.54 4.85
N MET A 730 -29.68 6.37 4.91
CA MET A 730 -29.83 7.81 5.15
C MET A 730 -30.70 8.50 4.09
N LYS A 731 -30.57 8.13 2.81
CA LYS A 731 -31.41 8.65 1.72
C LYS A 731 -32.90 8.35 1.90
N LYS A 732 -33.25 7.20 2.47
CA LYS A 732 -34.65 6.87 2.77
C LYS A 732 -35.18 7.77 3.89
N GLU A 733 -34.37 7.96 4.93
CA GLU A 733 -34.75 8.75 6.11
C GLU A 733 -34.83 10.25 5.81
N LEU A 734 -33.94 10.80 4.97
CA LEU A 734 -33.95 12.22 4.55
C LEU A 734 -35.29 12.66 3.94
N ARG A 735 -36.03 11.76 3.29
CA ARG A 735 -37.35 12.07 2.71
C ARG A 735 -38.36 12.50 3.77
N ALA A 736 -38.28 11.93 4.98
CA ALA A 736 -39.16 12.30 6.11
C ALA A 736 -38.90 13.73 6.64
N TYR A 737 -37.77 14.32 6.23
CA TYR A 737 -37.38 15.70 6.55
C TYR A 737 -37.61 16.65 5.37
N GLY A 738 -38.20 16.20 4.27
CA GLY A 738 -38.44 17.02 3.09
C GLY A 738 -37.16 17.37 2.30
N ILE A 739 -36.09 16.60 2.48
CA ILE A 739 -34.81 16.79 1.78
C ILE A 739 -34.72 15.79 0.63
N GLU A 740 -34.39 16.26 -0.57
CA GLU A 740 -34.27 15.40 -1.74
C GLU A 740 -33.06 14.45 -1.59
N PRO A 741 -33.24 13.13 -1.77
CA PRO A 741 -32.14 12.15 -1.64
C PRO A 741 -30.94 12.39 -2.54
N LEU A 742 -31.12 13.13 -3.64
CA LEU A 742 -30.05 13.50 -4.58
C LEU A 742 -29.07 14.53 -4.01
N ARG A 743 -29.42 15.19 -2.89
CA ARG A 743 -28.53 16.08 -2.12
C ARG A 743 -27.53 15.33 -1.24
N LEU A 744 -27.54 13.99 -1.22
CA LEU A 744 -26.54 13.16 -0.57
C LEU A 744 -25.87 12.26 -1.62
N MET A 745 -24.54 12.27 -1.68
CA MET A 745 -23.74 11.41 -2.56
C MET A 745 -22.65 10.72 -1.76
N SER A 746 -22.23 9.54 -2.24
CA SER A 746 -21.07 8.84 -1.69
C SER A 746 -20.26 8.17 -2.79
N PHE A 747 -18.96 8.00 -2.55
CA PHE A 747 -18.07 7.24 -3.41
C PHE A 747 -16.81 6.82 -2.64
N SER A 748 -16.07 5.87 -3.21
CA SER A 748 -14.80 5.36 -2.71
C SER A 748 -13.63 5.82 -3.59
N THR A 749 -12.44 5.98 -3.01
CA THR A 749 -11.21 6.33 -3.75
C THR A 749 -10.00 5.57 -3.20
N THR A 750 -8.91 5.53 -3.97
CA THR A 750 -7.58 5.11 -3.53
C THR A 750 -6.55 6.22 -3.79
N LEU A 751 -5.34 6.12 -3.22
CA LEU A 751 -4.23 6.98 -3.63
C LEU A 751 -3.54 6.36 -4.87
N PRO A 752 -3.17 7.16 -5.90
CA PRO A 752 -3.25 8.63 -5.98
C PRO A 752 -4.45 9.12 -6.82
N GLU A 753 -5.66 8.55 -6.72
CA GLU A 753 -6.82 8.88 -7.58
C GLU A 753 -7.44 10.28 -7.33
N TYR A 754 -6.65 11.33 -7.13
CA TYR A 754 -7.14 12.69 -6.88
C TYR A 754 -8.02 13.23 -8.02
N GLY A 755 -7.79 12.81 -9.27
CA GLY A 755 -8.63 13.18 -10.42
C GLY A 755 -10.09 12.71 -10.28
N LYS A 756 -10.29 11.50 -9.74
CA LYS A 756 -11.62 10.95 -9.45
C LYS A 756 -12.35 11.77 -8.39
N VAL A 757 -11.61 12.24 -7.38
CA VAL A 757 -12.13 13.11 -6.31
C VAL A 757 -12.61 14.45 -6.88
N THR A 758 -11.77 15.11 -7.68
CA THR A 758 -12.10 16.42 -8.27
C THR A 758 -13.27 16.32 -9.27
N GLU A 759 -13.29 15.30 -10.13
CA GLU A 759 -14.39 15.06 -11.07
C GLU A 759 -15.72 14.82 -10.32
N THR A 760 -15.67 14.12 -9.19
CA THR A 760 -16.85 13.88 -8.37
C THR A 760 -17.36 15.16 -7.72
N PHE A 761 -16.46 16.00 -7.20
CA PHE A 761 -16.84 17.31 -6.67
C PHE A 761 -17.51 18.18 -7.74
N GLU A 762 -16.96 18.23 -8.95
CA GLU A 762 -17.55 18.97 -10.07
C GLU A 762 -18.93 18.44 -10.47
N THR A 763 -19.04 17.12 -10.63
CA THR A 763 -20.30 16.45 -10.99
C THR A 763 -21.38 16.75 -9.97
N PHE A 764 -21.05 16.65 -8.67
CA PHE A 764 -22.01 16.92 -7.61
C PHE A 764 -22.34 18.42 -7.50
N ASN A 765 -21.35 19.30 -7.66
CA ASN A 765 -21.56 20.75 -7.69
C ASN A 765 -22.52 21.16 -8.82
N SER A 766 -22.36 20.63 -10.03
CA SER A 766 -23.26 20.88 -11.15
C SER A 766 -24.70 20.45 -10.82
N ARG A 767 -24.87 19.31 -10.14
CA ARG A 767 -26.17 18.83 -9.68
C ARG A 767 -26.81 19.78 -8.67
N ILE A 768 -26.10 20.11 -7.59
CA ILE A 768 -26.64 20.96 -6.52
C ILE A 768 -26.93 22.38 -7.03
N SER A 769 -26.08 22.92 -7.90
CA SER A 769 -26.31 24.22 -8.55
C SER A 769 -27.60 24.25 -9.37
N LYS A 770 -27.92 23.17 -10.09
CA LYS A 770 -29.20 23.05 -10.82
C LYS A 770 -30.42 22.91 -9.91
N MET A 771 -30.26 22.23 -8.76
CA MET A 771 -31.34 22.07 -7.78
C MET A 771 -31.61 23.36 -6.98
N GLY A 772 -30.63 24.26 -6.92
CA GLY A 772 -30.70 25.47 -6.11
C GLY A 772 -30.59 25.19 -4.61
N PRO A 773 -30.61 26.27 -3.80
CA PRO A 773 -30.45 26.15 -2.36
C PRO A 773 -31.64 25.43 -1.71
N LEU A 774 -31.37 24.69 -0.63
CA LEU A 774 -32.43 24.06 0.17
C LEU A 774 -33.30 25.16 0.82
N PRO A 775 -34.65 25.06 0.74
CA PRO A 775 -35.55 26.11 1.25
C PRO A 775 -35.34 26.40 2.74
N GLY A 776 -35.39 27.69 3.11
CA GLY A 776 -35.21 28.14 4.50
C GLY A 776 -36.14 27.46 5.49
N LYS A 777 -37.42 27.31 5.13
CA LYS A 777 -38.43 26.60 5.95
C LYS A 777 -38.02 25.15 6.23
N THR A 778 -37.54 24.42 5.21
CA THR A 778 -37.06 23.04 5.39
C THR A 778 -35.89 22.98 6.37
N ARG A 779 -34.98 23.96 6.32
CA ARG A 779 -33.84 24.04 7.26
C ARG A 779 -34.31 24.28 8.69
N GLU A 780 -35.27 25.17 8.90
CA GLU A 780 -35.88 25.43 10.20
C GLU A 780 -36.60 24.20 10.75
N ASP A 781 -37.41 23.53 9.93
CA ASP A 781 -38.12 22.29 10.31
C ASP A 781 -37.13 21.18 10.74
N VAL A 782 -36.01 21.04 10.03
CA VAL A 782 -34.94 20.09 10.39
C VAL A 782 -34.28 20.49 11.70
N LYS A 783 -34.00 21.78 11.90
CA LYS A 783 -33.38 22.31 13.12
C LYS A 783 -34.26 22.08 14.35
N GLU A 784 -35.57 22.28 14.24
CA GLU A 784 -36.52 22.01 15.32
C GLU A 784 -36.60 20.52 15.66
N LYS A 785 -36.63 19.65 14.65
CA LYS A 785 -36.65 18.20 14.85
C LYS A 785 -35.37 17.70 15.52
N LEU A 786 -34.21 18.19 15.10
CA LEU A 786 -32.91 17.87 15.71
C LEU A 786 -32.83 18.30 17.18
N ALA A 787 -33.45 19.44 17.54
CA ALA A 787 -33.47 19.89 18.93
C ALA A 787 -34.35 19.02 19.85
N ARG A 788 -35.23 18.19 19.28
CA ARG A 788 -36.14 17.29 20.01
C ARG A 788 -35.66 15.83 20.08
N SER A 789 -34.59 15.50 19.34
CA SER A 789 -34.03 14.14 19.15
C SER A 789 -32.65 14.01 19.75
#